data_AF-A0A919PV44-F1
#
_entry.id   AF-A0A919PV44-F1
#
_cell.length_a   1.000
_cell.length_b   1.000
_cell.length_c   1.000
_cell.angle_alpha   90.00
_cell.angle_beta   90.00
_cell.angle_gamma   90.00
#
_symmetry.space_group_name_H-M   'P 1'
#
loop_
_entity.id
_entity.type
_entity.pdbx_description
1 polymer ?
#
loop_
_entity_poly.entity_id
_entity_poly.type
_entity_poly.pdbx_seq_one_letter_code
_entity_poly.pdbx_strand_id
1 'polypeptide(L)'
;MRRLAHSIRRHCILGVAAIVTAQLLAAPARAAEPVDWQVEVAKIPSATYTRDARASIAEAGKRLQPHLIDDLGRNRLAPVLADLDTRYFDGARFKDTASADAAFGNLKHLESYLKGRVSGGGKPTGDALVAYVDGLVLSLTGIRLLADASVQDAEATIGPFRAGPPPAPAPPGLAAAFGDLDAARSSLAKADDMLRKANPEPATVHNAQAWGSAYNVLTRLGITYDGDHDADGVVDVVELRFGASPLLVDSDSDGLTDKFEIYQLSGWTKANSADSDGDGIGDGAEDVDGDGLSNLREQELGTAPTEADTDHDGVSDGAEVSRGTNPLVPDPREQPPLGGGAPPIVPAPNLDDTDGDGLIDIAEAEEETDPSNVDTDGDGLSDGAEVNEWSINPLNQDSDGDGLRDDYESVHVEDQGLDPGRPDEQISKWTYVTDFLLGMFAGDFSPRDSMAWLAGNLCSGGLSAIPVVGWILGGLADLRDTIAGVIHGDWVSAGLSILGVVPYVGDAIAIPGKAARFVLKFTHRIDAVLRFVTRYDKIPDFVKETALQLILGADWDALVGESAVSVGPSLNASRFSKAGLVRLARGDRTDIRRIARAMYDPNHVPGARVPFQYSGARAEDYLHDTLLSGTRHRQFEVDTTGYPTPRSRSRKADVAVEDPPGEFTLHEVKAGVSNYGSEVTQCQKDAWMLTPAGRAVHGKNIRAVHWHFMPHGAYNSLGPSEDLLKCLVDNKIPFTIHTPDV
;
A
#
# COMPACT_ATOMS: atom_id res chain seq x y z
N MET A 1 41.01 10.80 -0.51
CA MET A 1 39.61 10.77 -0.97
C MET A 1 38.64 10.14 0.04
N ARG A 2 38.90 8.94 0.61
CA ARG A 2 38.07 8.37 1.70
C ARG A 2 37.95 9.20 2.99
N ARG A 3 38.92 10.08 3.30
CA ARG A 3 38.87 10.99 4.47
C ARG A 3 38.15 12.31 4.23
N LEU A 4 37.93 12.72 2.98
CA LEU A 4 37.20 13.96 2.65
C LEU A 4 35.68 13.71 2.66
N ALA A 5 35.24 12.52 2.21
CA ALA A 5 33.86 12.05 2.29
C ALA A 5 33.34 11.89 3.73
N HIS A 6 34.23 11.70 4.70
CA HIS A 6 33.86 11.58 6.12
C HIS A 6 33.72 12.95 6.84
N SER A 7 34.37 14.00 6.31
CA SER A 7 34.34 15.35 6.88
C SER A 7 33.11 16.13 6.45
N ILE A 8 32.68 15.96 5.19
CA ILE A 8 31.48 16.62 4.63
C ILE A 8 30.20 16.00 5.22
N ARG A 9 30.19 14.68 5.46
CA ARG A 9 29.13 13.96 6.21
C ARG A 9 28.86 14.53 7.61
N ARG A 10 29.88 15.07 8.30
CA ARG A 10 29.74 15.60 9.67
C ARG A 10 29.20 17.03 9.74
N HIS A 11 29.46 17.86 8.73
CA HIS A 11 29.05 19.27 8.76
C HIS A 11 27.59 19.49 8.29
N CYS A 12 27.06 18.61 7.42
CA CYS A 12 25.64 18.63 7.04
C CYS A 12 24.71 18.15 8.18
N ILE A 13 25.17 17.21 9.02
CA ILE A 13 24.42 16.73 10.21
C ILE A 13 24.29 17.84 11.28
N LEU A 14 25.30 18.71 11.40
CA LEU A 14 25.31 19.78 12.41
C LEU A 14 24.45 21.00 12.03
N GLY A 15 24.27 21.29 10.74
CA GLY A 15 23.44 22.41 10.27
C GLY A 15 21.93 22.16 10.37
N VAL A 16 21.49 20.92 10.11
CA VAL A 16 20.07 20.52 10.19
C VAL A 16 19.59 20.44 11.64
N ALA A 17 20.47 20.03 12.57
CA ALA A 17 20.16 20.00 13.99
C ALA A 17 19.98 21.40 14.62
N ALA A 18 20.66 22.43 14.10
CA ALA A 18 20.68 23.78 14.68
C ALA A 18 19.43 24.63 14.33
N ILE A 19 18.74 24.33 13.24
CA ILE A 19 17.54 25.07 12.80
C ILE A 19 16.27 24.45 13.40
N VAL A 20 16.24 23.12 13.58
CA VAL A 20 15.17 22.42 14.32
C VAL A 20 15.17 22.83 15.81
N THR A 21 16.33 23.20 16.38
CA THR A 21 16.42 23.68 17.77
C THR A 21 15.90 25.12 17.97
N ALA A 22 15.91 25.97 16.94
CA ALA A 22 15.53 27.38 17.10
C ALA A 22 14.01 27.62 17.09
N GLN A 23 13.20 26.74 16.47
CA GLN A 23 11.74 26.87 16.43
C GLN A 23 11.00 26.11 17.55
N LEU A 24 11.70 25.27 18.31
CA LEU A 24 11.16 24.55 19.48
C LEU A 24 11.29 25.31 20.81
N LEU A 25 11.85 26.53 20.81
CA LEU A 25 12.20 27.29 22.03
C LEU A 25 11.22 28.40 22.45
N ALA A 26 9.97 28.38 22.00
CA ALA A 26 8.99 29.41 22.39
C ALA A 26 7.66 28.85 22.92
N ALA A 27 7.73 28.01 23.96
CA ALA A 27 6.60 27.80 24.88
C ALA A 27 7.02 28.29 26.27
N PRO A 28 6.25 29.16 26.95
CA PRO A 28 6.61 29.64 28.27
C PRO A 28 6.57 28.48 29.27
N ALA A 29 7.67 28.31 29.99
CA ALA A 29 7.84 27.29 31.02
C ALA A 29 6.73 27.39 32.08
N ARG A 30 5.81 26.42 32.07
CA ARG A 30 4.98 26.12 33.22
C ARG A 30 5.85 25.29 34.15
N ALA A 31 6.09 25.76 35.37
CA ALA A 31 6.88 25.03 36.37
C ALA A 31 6.26 23.64 36.58
N ALA A 32 6.91 22.61 36.02
CA ALA A 32 6.47 21.23 36.13
C ALA A 32 6.64 20.76 37.59
N GLU A 33 5.60 20.13 38.13
CA GLU A 33 5.71 19.41 39.39
C GLU A 33 6.84 18.35 39.29
N PRO A 34 7.56 18.05 40.38
CA PRO A 34 8.59 17.04 40.37
C PRO A 34 7.99 15.65 40.07
N VAL A 35 8.39 15.04 38.95
CA VAL A 35 7.98 13.69 38.55
C VAL A 35 8.55 12.67 39.54
N ASP A 36 7.67 11.94 40.22
CA ASP A 36 8.01 10.84 41.12
C ASP A 36 7.91 9.51 40.37
N TRP A 37 9.06 8.89 40.12
CA TRP A 37 9.13 7.63 39.37
C TRP A 37 8.35 6.49 40.04
N GLN A 38 8.19 6.49 41.37
CA GLN A 38 7.44 5.45 42.07
C GLN A 38 5.95 5.57 41.78
N VAL A 39 5.46 6.81 41.72
CA VAL A 39 4.08 7.13 41.34
C VAL A 39 3.83 6.75 39.89
N GLU A 40 4.75 7.06 38.98
CA GLU A 40 4.58 6.71 37.56
C GLU A 40 4.64 5.21 37.29
N VAL A 41 5.52 4.47 37.94
CA VAL A 41 5.57 3.00 37.83
C VAL A 41 4.29 2.36 38.39
N ALA A 42 3.78 2.86 39.51
CA ALA A 42 2.54 2.34 40.11
C ALA A 42 1.28 2.63 39.26
N LYS A 43 1.36 3.56 38.30
CA LYS A 43 0.30 3.84 37.32
C LYS A 43 0.29 2.88 36.14
N ILE A 44 1.30 2.03 35.96
CA ILE A 44 1.28 1.01 34.90
C ILE A 44 0.05 0.13 35.15
N PRO A 45 -0.92 0.12 34.22
CA PRO A 45 -2.20 -0.53 34.47
C PRO A 45 -2.03 -2.04 34.57
N SER A 46 -2.75 -2.65 35.50
CA SER A 46 -2.90 -4.12 35.58
C SER A 46 -3.98 -4.64 34.64
N ALA A 47 -4.73 -3.75 33.97
CA ALA A 47 -5.79 -4.11 33.04
C ALA A 47 -5.21 -4.36 31.65
N THR A 48 -5.90 -5.22 30.90
CA THR A 48 -5.60 -5.64 29.53
C THR A 48 -5.67 -4.44 28.59
N TYR A 49 -4.53 -3.80 28.36
CA TYR A 49 -4.39 -2.74 27.38
C TYR A 49 -3.50 -3.28 26.28
N THR A 50 -4.04 -3.45 25.08
CA THR A 50 -3.19 -3.61 23.92
C THR A 50 -2.40 -2.33 23.77
N ARG A 51 -1.08 -2.49 23.86
CA ARG A 51 -0.05 -1.59 23.38
C ARG A 51 1.01 -2.52 22.84
N ASP A 52 1.49 -2.26 21.63
CA ASP A 52 2.58 -3.00 21.05
C ASP A 52 3.79 -2.93 22.02
N ALA A 53 4.19 -4.10 22.55
CA ALA A 53 5.26 -4.18 23.52
C ALA A 53 6.59 -3.74 22.91
N ARG A 54 6.81 -4.10 21.64
CA ARG A 54 7.95 -3.64 20.85
C ARG A 54 7.89 -2.12 20.68
N ALA A 55 6.72 -1.53 20.38
CA ALA A 55 6.56 -0.08 20.25
C ALA A 55 6.84 0.66 21.57
N SER A 56 6.36 0.13 22.68
CA SER A 56 6.62 0.69 24.02
C SER A 56 8.13 0.72 24.32
N ILE A 57 8.85 -0.37 24.01
CA ILE A 57 10.29 -0.47 24.21
C ILE A 57 11.06 0.41 23.20
N ALA A 58 10.57 0.55 21.96
CA ALA A 58 11.16 1.44 20.96
C ALA A 58 11.05 2.92 21.37
N GLU A 59 9.87 3.34 21.82
CA GLU A 59 9.63 4.70 22.32
C GLU A 59 10.47 4.99 23.57
N ALA A 60 10.63 4.01 24.48
CA ALA A 60 11.55 4.12 25.60
C ALA A 60 12.97 4.45 25.11
N GLY A 61 13.45 3.74 24.09
CA GLY A 61 14.76 3.98 23.49
C GLY A 61 14.89 5.37 22.87
N LYS A 62 13.87 5.83 22.12
CA LYS A 62 13.85 7.17 21.51
C LYS A 62 13.92 8.29 22.55
N ARG A 63 13.19 8.16 23.66
CA ARG A 63 13.24 9.13 24.77
C ARG A 63 14.58 9.11 25.48
N LEU A 64 15.19 7.95 25.63
CA LEU A 64 16.47 7.82 26.35
C LEU A 64 17.67 8.31 25.53
N GLN A 65 17.72 8.04 24.22
CA GLN A 65 18.89 8.28 23.37
C GLN A 65 19.52 9.69 23.51
N PRO A 66 18.76 10.80 23.53
CA PRO A 66 19.35 12.15 23.67
C PRO A 66 19.98 12.41 25.03
N HIS A 67 19.62 11.64 26.06
CA HIS A 67 19.99 11.87 27.46
C HIS A 67 20.99 10.84 28.01
N LEU A 68 21.45 9.89 27.18
CA LEU A 68 22.50 8.93 27.52
C LEU A 68 23.89 9.57 27.40
N ILE A 69 24.40 10.04 28.53
CA ILE A 69 25.70 10.76 28.62
C ILE A 69 26.91 9.83 28.80
N ASP A 70 26.70 8.56 29.16
CA ASP A 70 27.75 7.60 29.49
C ASP A 70 27.76 6.38 28.57
N ASP A 71 28.95 5.79 28.37
CA ASP A 71 29.13 4.56 27.59
C ASP A 71 28.35 3.39 28.19
N LEU A 72 28.20 3.37 29.52
CA LEU A 72 27.41 2.35 30.20
C LEU A 72 25.95 2.41 29.76
N GLY A 73 25.31 3.58 29.77
CA GLY A 73 23.92 3.74 29.32
C GLY A 73 23.72 3.32 27.86
N ARG A 74 24.64 3.73 26.97
CA ARG A 74 24.60 3.31 25.55
C ARG A 74 24.73 1.79 25.38
N ASN A 75 25.62 1.16 26.15
CA ASN A 75 25.82 -0.28 26.11
C ASN A 75 24.66 -1.08 26.73
N ARG A 76 23.80 -0.46 27.56
CA ARG A 76 22.58 -1.08 28.06
C ARG A 76 21.41 -0.96 27.09
N LEU A 77 21.28 0.16 26.40
CA LEU A 77 20.17 0.38 25.47
C LEU A 77 20.38 -0.28 24.10
N ALA A 78 21.61 -0.28 23.57
CA ALA A 78 21.87 -0.78 22.22
C ALA A 78 21.45 -2.26 21.99
N PRO A 79 21.70 -3.21 22.91
CA PRO A 79 21.23 -4.59 22.75
C PRO A 79 19.70 -4.68 22.73
N VAL A 80 19.01 -3.93 23.59
CA VAL A 80 17.54 -3.89 23.65
C VAL A 80 16.96 -3.42 22.32
N LEU A 81 17.54 -2.38 21.71
CA LEU A 81 17.10 -1.89 20.41
C LEU A 81 17.38 -2.88 19.28
N ALA A 82 18.51 -3.59 19.32
CA ALA A 82 18.82 -4.63 18.34
C ALA A 82 17.86 -5.83 18.42
N ASP A 83 17.39 -6.14 19.62
CA ASP A 83 16.43 -7.22 19.83
C ASP A 83 15.09 -6.94 19.14
N LEU A 84 14.65 -5.66 19.10
CA LEU A 84 13.38 -5.23 18.48
C LEU A 84 13.26 -5.65 17.02
N ASP A 85 14.38 -5.77 16.29
CA ASP A 85 14.36 -6.12 14.87
C ASP A 85 14.58 -7.62 14.62
N THR A 86 15.12 -8.35 15.61
CA THR A 86 15.68 -9.69 15.37
C THR A 86 15.00 -10.81 16.16
N ARG A 87 14.46 -10.51 17.33
CA ARG A 87 13.98 -11.52 18.31
C ARG A 87 12.47 -11.62 18.43
N TYR A 88 11.77 -10.55 18.08
CA TYR A 88 10.32 -10.51 18.09
C TYR A 88 9.78 -11.29 16.89
N PHE A 89 8.76 -12.09 17.14
CA PHE A 89 7.90 -12.61 16.08
C PHE A 89 7.11 -11.39 15.56
N ASP A 90 6.17 -10.88 16.35
CA ASP A 90 5.43 -9.66 16.03
C ASP A 90 5.62 -8.59 17.14
N GLY A 91 4.82 -7.52 17.12
CA GLY A 91 4.86 -6.47 18.16
C GLY A 91 4.55 -6.96 19.59
N ALA A 92 4.07 -8.18 19.77
CA ALA A 92 3.59 -8.71 21.05
C ALA A 92 4.23 -10.04 21.47
N ARG A 93 4.97 -10.75 20.59
CA ARG A 93 5.46 -12.12 20.82
C ARG A 93 6.94 -12.28 20.45
N PHE A 94 7.62 -13.21 21.11
CA PHE A 94 8.97 -13.64 20.73
C PHE A 94 8.92 -14.85 19.80
N LYS A 95 9.93 -14.99 18.94
CA LYS A 95 10.02 -16.13 18.01
C LYS A 95 10.11 -17.48 18.71
N ASP A 96 10.88 -17.53 19.78
CA ASP A 96 11.17 -18.73 20.54
C ASP A 96 11.65 -18.39 21.96
N THR A 97 11.84 -19.43 22.77
CA THR A 97 12.31 -19.31 24.15
C THR A 97 13.70 -18.70 24.27
N ALA A 98 14.62 -19.03 23.38
CA ALA A 98 15.97 -18.48 23.42
C ALA A 98 15.98 -16.97 23.16
N SER A 99 15.10 -16.52 22.25
CA SER A 99 14.91 -15.12 21.90
C SER A 99 14.32 -14.33 23.06
N ALA A 100 13.31 -14.88 23.73
CA ALA A 100 12.71 -14.29 24.92
C ALA A 100 13.72 -14.20 26.08
N ASP A 101 14.44 -15.28 26.39
CA ASP A 101 15.44 -15.31 27.47
C ASP A 101 16.53 -14.25 27.26
N ALA A 102 17.03 -14.12 26.03
CA ALA A 102 18.02 -13.12 25.67
C ALA A 102 17.46 -11.69 25.81
N ALA A 103 16.25 -11.44 25.29
CA ALA A 103 15.61 -10.13 25.35
C ALA A 103 15.31 -9.70 26.81
N PHE A 104 14.74 -10.59 27.63
CA PHE A 104 14.50 -10.32 29.05
C PHE A 104 15.81 -10.11 29.83
N GLY A 105 16.89 -10.81 29.46
CA GLY A 105 18.23 -10.57 30.01
C GLY A 105 18.71 -9.13 29.75
N ASN A 106 18.60 -8.66 28.51
CA ASN A 106 18.97 -7.30 28.12
C ASN A 106 18.08 -6.24 28.80
N LEU A 107 16.77 -6.46 28.83
CA LEU A 107 15.80 -5.57 29.47
C LEU A 107 16.05 -5.44 30.98
N LYS A 108 16.30 -6.55 31.68
CA LYS A 108 16.65 -6.53 33.11
C LYS A 108 17.89 -5.68 33.39
N HIS A 109 18.90 -5.75 32.51
CA HIS A 109 20.09 -4.91 32.64
C HIS A 109 19.82 -3.43 32.40
N LEU A 110 18.95 -3.10 31.43
CA LEU A 110 18.52 -1.72 31.17
C LEU A 110 17.73 -1.16 32.36
N GLU A 111 16.79 -1.91 32.90
CA GLU A 111 15.95 -1.47 34.01
C GLU A 111 16.72 -1.25 35.31
N SER A 112 17.64 -2.16 35.67
CA SER A 112 18.52 -1.93 36.83
C SER A 112 19.33 -0.65 36.67
N TYR A 113 19.78 -0.32 35.44
CA TYR A 113 20.46 0.95 35.17
C TYR A 113 19.50 2.14 35.32
N LEU A 114 18.33 2.11 34.69
CA LEU A 114 17.35 3.21 34.74
C LEU A 114 16.87 3.48 36.17
N LYS A 115 16.53 2.42 36.92
CA LYS A 115 16.18 2.51 38.36
C LYS A 115 17.29 3.18 39.15
N GLY A 116 18.54 2.74 38.97
CA GLY A 116 19.70 3.34 39.61
C GLY A 116 19.87 4.83 39.29
N ARG A 117 19.51 5.27 38.08
CA ARG A 117 19.57 6.69 37.69
C ARG A 117 18.47 7.54 38.33
N VAL A 118 17.25 7.00 38.47
CA VAL A 118 16.12 7.75 39.05
C VAL A 118 16.12 7.72 40.59
N SER A 119 16.73 6.71 41.21
CA SER A 119 16.78 6.56 42.68
C SER A 119 18.14 6.87 43.31
N GLY A 120 19.21 7.02 42.53
CA GLY A 120 20.59 7.15 43.01
C GLY A 120 21.02 8.57 43.42
N GLY A 121 22.14 8.66 44.15
CA GLY A 121 22.80 9.92 44.46
C GLY A 121 23.36 10.57 43.20
N GLY A 122 22.87 11.75 42.83
CA GLY A 122 23.17 12.39 41.53
C GLY A 122 22.13 12.15 40.44
N LYS A 123 20.86 11.91 40.83
CA LYS A 123 19.74 11.82 39.89
C LYS A 123 19.70 13.02 38.94
N PRO A 124 19.40 12.81 37.64
CA PRO A 124 19.22 13.90 36.69
C PRO A 124 18.07 14.82 37.11
N THR A 125 18.03 16.01 36.54
CA THR A 125 16.99 17.03 36.79
C THR A 125 16.41 17.53 35.48
N GLY A 126 15.24 18.19 35.54
CA GLY A 126 14.55 18.71 34.36
C GLY A 126 14.20 17.61 33.36
N ASP A 127 14.33 17.91 32.07
CA ASP A 127 13.94 17.04 30.96
C ASP A 127 14.64 15.69 30.97
N ALA A 128 15.90 15.64 31.44
CA ALA A 128 16.62 14.39 31.57
C ALA A 128 15.93 13.45 32.58
N LEU A 129 15.51 13.96 33.75
CA LEU A 129 14.79 13.13 34.73
C LEU A 129 13.51 12.55 34.14
N VAL A 130 12.74 13.36 33.42
CA VAL A 130 11.51 12.93 32.74
C VAL A 130 11.84 11.80 31.75
N ALA A 131 12.86 11.95 30.91
CA ALA A 131 13.26 10.92 29.96
C ALA A 131 13.68 9.59 30.60
N TYR A 132 14.42 9.63 31.74
CA TYR A 132 14.79 8.41 32.47
C TYR A 132 13.59 7.73 33.14
N VAL A 133 12.64 8.51 33.66
CA VAL A 133 11.39 7.97 34.24
C VAL A 133 10.51 7.37 33.15
N ASP A 134 10.29 8.09 32.05
CA ASP A 134 9.52 7.60 30.91
C ASP A 134 10.13 6.34 30.33
N GLY A 135 11.45 6.31 30.13
CA GLY A 135 12.15 5.13 29.64
C GLY A 135 11.97 3.91 30.55
N LEU A 136 11.98 4.10 31.87
CA LEU A 136 11.71 3.04 32.84
C LEU A 136 10.27 2.54 32.75
N VAL A 137 9.30 3.45 32.75
CA VAL A 137 7.87 3.14 32.72
C VAL A 137 7.49 2.43 31.41
N LEU A 138 7.96 2.93 30.27
CA LEU A 138 7.67 2.35 28.95
C LEU A 138 8.33 0.98 28.76
N SER A 139 9.55 0.76 29.29
CA SER A 139 10.19 -0.55 29.25
C SER A 139 9.43 -1.59 30.08
N LEU A 140 9.05 -1.23 31.31
CA LEU A 140 8.25 -2.09 32.20
C LEU A 140 6.86 -2.38 31.62
N THR A 141 6.26 -1.37 30.97
CA THR A 141 4.99 -1.52 30.25
C THR A 141 5.13 -2.56 29.14
N GLY A 142 6.13 -2.44 28.26
CA GLY A 142 6.37 -3.43 27.20
C GLY A 142 6.60 -4.85 27.73
N ILE A 143 7.37 -5.00 28.82
CA ILE A 143 7.60 -6.29 29.47
C ILE A 143 6.33 -6.93 30.00
N ARG A 144 5.48 -6.16 30.68
CA ARG A 144 4.19 -6.65 31.18
C ARG A 144 3.29 -7.07 30.03
N LEU A 145 3.30 -6.34 28.93
CA LEU A 145 2.49 -6.62 27.75
C LEU A 145 2.92 -7.90 27.02
N LEU A 146 4.22 -8.17 26.92
CA LEU A 146 4.73 -9.46 26.40
C LEU A 146 4.25 -10.65 27.24
N ALA A 147 4.32 -10.51 28.56
CA ALA A 147 3.86 -11.55 29.47
C ALA A 147 2.35 -11.78 29.35
N ASP A 148 1.57 -10.69 29.33
CA ASP A 148 0.12 -10.73 29.18
C ASP A 148 -0.32 -11.36 27.85
N ALA A 149 0.28 -10.95 26.73
CA ALA A 149 -0.01 -11.51 25.41
C ALA A 149 0.26 -13.02 25.36
N SER A 150 1.39 -13.49 25.91
CA SER A 150 1.66 -14.92 25.96
C SER A 150 0.66 -15.69 26.83
N VAL A 151 0.21 -15.10 27.94
CA VAL A 151 -0.84 -15.71 28.77
C VAL A 151 -2.15 -15.81 27.99
N GLN A 152 -2.51 -14.77 27.23
CA GLN A 152 -3.70 -14.79 26.36
C GLN A 152 -3.57 -15.85 25.25
N ASP A 153 -2.41 -15.97 24.59
CA ASP A 153 -2.18 -17.04 23.60
C ASP A 153 -2.40 -18.42 24.24
N ALA A 154 -1.84 -18.64 25.43
CA ALA A 154 -2.04 -19.88 26.17
C ALA A 154 -3.50 -20.10 26.58
N GLU A 155 -4.24 -19.04 26.91
CA GLU A 155 -5.67 -19.10 27.22
C GLU A 155 -6.50 -19.44 25.99
N ALA A 156 -6.29 -18.78 24.86
CA ALA A 156 -6.96 -19.06 23.60
C ALA A 156 -6.75 -20.52 23.18
N THR A 157 -5.50 -21.00 23.26
CA THR A 157 -5.15 -22.38 22.90
C THR A 157 -5.98 -23.42 23.65
N ILE A 158 -6.14 -23.31 24.97
CA ILE A 158 -6.75 -24.39 25.79
C ILE A 158 -8.07 -24.01 26.46
N GLY A 159 -8.53 -22.79 26.26
CA GLY A 159 -9.74 -22.19 26.82
C GLY A 159 -10.99 -22.97 26.47
N PRO A 160 -11.23 -23.30 25.19
CA PRO A 160 -12.36 -24.13 24.75
C PRO A 160 -12.53 -25.44 25.52
N PHE A 161 -11.42 -26.09 25.89
CA PHE A 161 -11.46 -27.34 26.64
C PHE A 161 -11.85 -27.17 28.13
N ARG A 162 -12.11 -25.96 28.61
CA ARG A 162 -12.70 -25.68 29.93
C ARG A 162 -14.23 -25.57 29.88
N ALA A 163 -14.84 -25.40 28.70
CA ALA A 163 -16.29 -25.35 28.53
C ALA A 163 -16.95 -26.73 28.74
N GLY A 164 -18.25 -26.75 29.01
CA GLY A 164 -18.99 -27.97 29.35
C GLY A 164 -20.03 -28.35 28.30
N PRO A 165 -19.94 -29.54 27.65
CA PRO A 165 -18.85 -30.52 27.68
C PRO A 165 -17.68 -30.14 26.76
N PRO A 166 -16.43 -30.48 27.11
CA PRO A 166 -15.26 -30.12 26.30
C PRO A 166 -15.27 -30.86 24.95
N PRO A 167 -14.82 -30.21 23.86
CA PRO A 167 -14.69 -30.87 22.56
C PRO A 167 -13.77 -32.09 22.67
N ALA A 168 -14.20 -33.20 22.03
CA ALA A 168 -13.53 -34.49 22.09
C ALA A 168 -12.96 -34.87 20.71
N PRO A 169 -11.74 -35.46 20.62
CA PRO A 169 -10.89 -35.93 21.72
C PRO A 169 -9.99 -34.83 22.31
N ALA A 170 -9.72 -34.91 23.62
CA ALA A 170 -8.76 -34.01 24.25
C ALA A 170 -7.32 -34.28 23.76
N PRO A 171 -6.54 -33.23 23.43
CA PRO A 171 -5.17 -33.41 22.95
C PRO A 171 -4.23 -33.95 24.04
N PRO A 172 -3.22 -34.75 23.67
CA PRO A 172 -2.21 -35.22 24.60
C PRO A 172 -1.51 -34.06 25.31
N GLY A 173 -1.33 -34.16 26.63
CA GLY A 173 -0.64 -33.13 27.41
C GLY A 173 -1.52 -31.97 27.90
N LEU A 174 -2.82 -31.92 27.53
CA LEU A 174 -3.77 -30.88 27.95
C LEU A 174 -3.79 -30.65 29.48
N ALA A 175 -3.78 -31.72 30.27
CA ALA A 175 -3.79 -31.61 31.74
C ALA A 175 -2.54 -30.88 32.29
N ALA A 176 -1.37 -31.09 31.68
CA ALA A 176 -0.15 -30.39 32.06
C ALA A 176 -0.17 -28.93 31.55
N ALA A 177 -0.73 -28.70 30.35
CA ALA A 177 -0.93 -27.36 29.80
C ALA A 177 -1.79 -26.47 30.71
N PHE A 178 -2.85 -27.01 31.32
CA PHE A 178 -3.62 -26.24 32.32
C PHE A 178 -2.78 -25.85 33.54
N GLY A 179 -1.88 -26.72 34.00
CA GLY A 179 -0.96 -26.39 35.09
C GLY A 179 0.04 -25.29 34.71
N ASP A 180 0.55 -25.33 33.48
CA ASP A 180 1.45 -24.30 32.92
C ASP A 180 0.73 -22.94 32.81
N LEU A 181 -0.53 -22.91 32.33
CA LEU A 181 -1.36 -21.71 32.27
C LEU A 181 -1.63 -21.12 33.67
N ASP A 182 -1.99 -21.96 34.64
CA ASP A 182 -2.24 -21.48 36.00
C ASP A 182 -0.96 -20.90 36.65
N ALA A 183 0.21 -21.49 36.37
CA ALA A 183 1.51 -20.96 36.79
C ALA A 183 1.83 -19.61 36.11
N ALA A 184 1.49 -19.47 34.83
CA ALA A 184 1.66 -18.24 34.07
C ALA A 184 0.82 -17.09 34.66
N ARG A 185 -0.48 -17.33 34.85
CA ARG A 185 -1.42 -16.39 35.50
C ARG A 185 -0.95 -15.98 36.90
N SER A 186 -0.49 -16.94 37.71
CA SER A 186 0.04 -16.67 39.04
C SER A 186 1.27 -15.76 39.00
N SER A 187 2.15 -15.95 38.01
CA SER A 187 3.36 -15.15 37.86
C SER A 187 3.05 -13.74 37.36
N LEU A 188 2.14 -13.59 36.39
CA LEU A 188 1.69 -12.28 35.91
C LEU A 188 1.04 -11.47 37.05
N ALA A 189 0.17 -12.09 37.86
CA ALA A 189 -0.44 -11.43 39.01
C ALA A 189 0.59 -10.96 40.05
N LYS A 190 1.68 -11.71 40.25
CA LYS A 190 2.80 -11.29 41.12
C LYS A 190 3.57 -10.11 40.50
N ALA A 191 3.77 -10.12 39.18
CA ALA A 191 4.40 -9.00 38.49
C ALA A 191 3.59 -7.70 38.66
N ASP A 192 2.27 -7.76 38.47
CA ASP A 192 1.36 -6.64 38.67
C ASP A 192 1.38 -6.12 40.13
N ASP A 193 1.43 -7.02 41.11
CA ASP A 193 1.62 -6.64 42.52
C ASP A 193 2.96 -5.93 42.76
N MET A 194 4.04 -6.37 42.11
CA MET A 194 5.35 -5.71 42.20
C MET A 194 5.35 -4.33 41.53
N LEU A 195 4.68 -4.16 40.38
CA LEU A 195 4.53 -2.86 39.71
C LEU A 195 3.76 -1.87 40.58
N ARG A 196 2.63 -2.28 41.18
CA ARG A 196 1.86 -1.46 42.13
C ARG A 196 2.68 -1.01 43.34
N LYS A 197 3.66 -1.81 43.75
CA LYS A 197 4.60 -1.50 44.85
C LYS A 197 5.84 -0.74 44.38
N ALA A 198 5.90 -0.32 43.12
CA ALA A 198 7.06 0.34 42.50
C ALA A 198 8.37 -0.48 42.62
N ASN A 199 8.27 -1.81 42.51
CA ASN A 199 9.39 -2.75 42.55
C ASN A 199 9.67 -3.33 41.14
N PRO A 200 10.42 -2.60 40.29
CA PRO A 200 10.57 -2.97 38.88
C PRO A 200 11.37 -4.25 38.64
N GLU A 201 12.50 -4.45 39.33
CA GLU A 201 13.35 -5.63 39.10
C GLU A 201 12.65 -6.97 39.45
N PRO A 202 11.92 -7.09 40.59
CA PRO A 202 11.07 -8.25 40.83
C PRO A 202 9.91 -8.39 39.85
N ALA A 203 9.31 -7.29 39.39
CA ALA A 203 8.23 -7.34 38.41
C ALA A 203 8.69 -8.01 37.10
N THR A 204 9.85 -7.60 36.58
CA THR A 204 10.43 -8.16 35.35
C THR A 204 10.77 -9.64 35.46
N VAL A 205 11.24 -10.09 36.62
CA VAL A 205 11.46 -11.53 36.87
C VAL A 205 10.16 -12.32 36.80
N HIS A 206 9.09 -11.80 37.41
CA HIS A 206 7.79 -12.47 37.38
C HIS A 206 7.12 -12.41 36.00
N ASN A 207 7.30 -11.34 35.24
CA ASN A 207 6.86 -11.27 33.84
C ASN A 207 7.58 -12.30 32.96
N ALA A 208 8.90 -12.46 33.11
CA ALA A 208 9.64 -13.50 32.39
C ALA A 208 9.17 -14.92 32.75
N GLN A 209 8.84 -15.16 34.03
CA GLN A 209 8.26 -16.44 34.49
C GLN A 209 6.86 -16.69 33.93
N ALA A 210 6.04 -15.64 33.85
CA ALA A 210 4.71 -15.70 33.26
C ALA A 210 4.80 -16.08 31.78
N TRP A 211 5.63 -15.35 31.03
CA TRP A 211 5.88 -15.62 29.62
C TRP A 211 6.38 -17.05 29.38
N GLY A 212 7.39 -17.51 30.13
CA GLY A 212 7.95 -18.85 29.95
C GLY A 212 6.94 -19.96 30.27
N SER A 213 6.11 -19.77 31.30
CA SER A 213 5.07 -20.75 31.65
C SER A 213 3.95 -20.77 30.60
N ALA A 214 3.58 -19.61 30.05
CA ALA A 214 2.58 -19.55 29.00
C ALA A 214 3.09 -20.16 27.68
N TYR A 215 4.34 -19.89 27.29
CA TYR A 215 4.93 -20.49 26.09
C TYR A 215 5.12 -22.01 26.20
N ASN A 216 5.26 -22.55 27.42
CA ASN A 216 5.24 -24.00 27.65
C ASN A 216 3.91 -24.63 27.24
N VAL A 217 2.78 -23.90 27.31
CA VAL A 217 1.48 -24.38 26.81
C VAL A 217 1.55 -24.63 25.31
N LEU A 218 1.98 -23.61 24.55
CA LEU A 218 2.10 -23.67 23.09
C LEU A 218 3.02 -24.81 22.66
N THR A 219 4.26 -24.83 23.18
CA THR A 219 5.26 -25.84 22.80
C THR A 219 4.88 -27.25 23.21
N ARG A 220 4.17 -27.44 24.33
CA ARG A 220 3.69 -28.75 24.78
C ARG A 220 2.65 -29.32 23.81
N LEU A 221 1.83 -28.46 23.24
CA LEU A 221 0.76 -28.81 22.32
C LEU A 221 1.22 -28.76 20.86
N GLY A 222 2.46 -28.38 20.60
CA GLY A 222 3.02 -28.30 19.25
C GLY A 222 2.47 -27.12 18.44
N ILE A 223 1.99 -26.08 19.11
CA ILE A 223 1.53 -24.84 18.48
C ILE A 223 2.75 -24.00 18.12
N THR A 224 2.76 -23.50 16.90
CA THR A 224 3.81 -22.63 16.37
C THR A 224 3.15 -21.42 15.73
N TYR A 225 3.63 -20.21 16.02
CA TYR A 225 2.94 -19.02 15.51
C TYR A 225 2.80 -18.95 13.97
N ASP A 226 3.69 -19.58 13.20
CA ASP A 226 3.61 -19.66 11.74
C ASP A 226 2.99 -20.97 11.21
N GLY A 227 2.46 -21.81 12.10
CA GLY A 227 1.75 -23.05 11.76
C GLY A 227 0.29 -22.82 11.40
N ASP A 228 -0.36 -23.93 11.06
CA ASP A 228 -1.82 -24.11 10.89
C ASP A 228 -2.08 -25.52 11.44
N HIS A 229 -2.25 -25.58 12.77
CA HIS A 229 -2.10 -26.82 13.53
C HIS A 229 -3.31 -27.76 13.37
N ASP A 230 -4.51 -27.21 13.23
CA ASP A 230 -5.73 -27.97 12.99
C ASP A 230 -6.08 -28.12 11.49
N ALA A 231 -5.35 -27.44 10.61
CA ALA A 231 -5.45 -27.51 9.15
C ALA A 231 -6.77 -26.97 8.59
N ASP A 232 -7.36 -25.96 9.25
CA ASP A 232 -8.58 -25.29 8.81
C ASP A 232 -8.30 -24.17 7.75
N GLY A 233 -7.02 -23.82 7.58
CA GLY A 233 -6.54 -22.81 6.66
C GLY A 233 -6.36 -21.42 7.29
N VAL A 234 -6.54 -21.29 8.60
CA VAL A 234 -6.15 -20.14 9.42
C VAL A 234 -4.82 -20.46 10.10
N VAL A 235 -3.87 -19.53 10.07
CA VAL A 235 -2.59 -19.74 10.74
C VAL A 235 -2.74 -19.55 12.26
N ASP A 236 -2.06 -20.36 13.07
CA ASP A 236 -2.14 -20.41 14.54
C ASP A 236 -2.11 -19.00 15.17
N VAL A 237 -1.24 -18.12 14.69
CA VAL A 237 -1.12 -16.76 15.25
C VAL A 237 -2.35 -15.88 15.05
N VAL A 238 -3.12 -16.12 13.99
CA VAL A 238 -4.37 -15.40 13.70
C VAL A 238 -5.44 -15.90 14.65
N GLU A 239 -5.62 -17.22 14.78
CA GLU A 239 -6.59 -17.81 15.71
C GLU A 239 -6.35 -17.30 17.13
N LEU A 240 -5.09 -17.37 17.60
CA LEU A 240 -4.70 -16.86 18.92
C LEU A 240 -5.00 -15.37 19.13
N ARG A 241 -4.95 -14.56 18.07
CA ARG A 241 -5.28 -13.12 18.14
C ARG A 241 -6.79 -12.88 18.24
N PHE A 242 -7.59 -13.73 17.61
CA PHE A 242 -9.05 -13.70 17.71
C PHE A 242 -9.59 -14.46 18.93
N GLY A 243 -8.69 -15.09 19.70
CA GLY A 243 -9.05 -15.86 20.89
C GLY A 243 -9.58 -17.26 20.57
N ALA A 244 -9.52 -17.66 19.30
CA ALA A 244 -9.72 -19.00 18.79
C ALA A 244 -8.55 -19.92 19.15
N SER A 245 -8.82 -21.21 19.19
CA SER A 245 -7.88 -22.26 19.54
C SER A 245 -7.30 -22.92 18.29
N PRO A 246 -5.97 -22.89 18.08
CA PRO A 246 -5.29 -23.62 17.01
C PRO A 246 -5.41 -25.15 17.06
N LEU A 247 -6.24 -25.67 17.96
CA LEU A 247 -6.48 -27.09 18.12
C LEU A 247 -7.84 -27.51 17.57
N LEU A 248 -8.69 -26.54 17.17
CA LEU A 248 -10.10 -26.73 16.91
C LEU A 248 -10.56 -25.85 15.75
N VAL A 249 -11.14 -26.49 14.73
CA VAL A 249 -11.74 -25.83 13.55
C VAL A 249 -12.94 -24.94 13.92
N ASP A 250 -13.56 -25.22 15.07
CA ASP A 250 -14.73 -24.54 15.62
C ASP A 250 -14.53 -24.54 17.16
N SER A 251 -14.04 -23.40 17.64
CA SER A 251 -13.48 -23.25 18.98
C SER A 251 -14.54 -23.14 20.08
N ASP A 252 -15.74 -22.66 19.80
CA ASP A 252 -16.84 -22.63 20.76
C ASP A 252 -17.95 -23.66 20.50
N SER A 253 -17.83 -24.41 19.41
CA SER A 253 -18.71 -25.51 19.01
C SER A 253 -20.15 -25.08 18.73
N ASP A 254 -20.34 -23.88 18.17
CA ASP A 254 -21.64 -23.34 17.80
C ASP A 254 -22.09 -23.73 16.37
N GLY A 255 -21.15 -24.24 15.56
CA GLY A 255 -21.35 -24.69 14.19
C GLY A 255 -20.76 -23.77 13.12
N LEU A 256 -20.36 -22.55 13.47
CA LEU A 256 -19.52 -21.70 12.62
C LEU A 256 -18.05 -22.14 12.78
N THR A 257 -17.28 -22.07 11.70
CA THR A 257 -15.84 -22.35 11.79
C THR A 257 -15.10 -21.09 12.18
N ASP A 258 -13.98 -21.26 12.90
CA ASP A 258 -13.12 -20.14 13.32
C ASP A 258 -12.71 -19.31 12.10
N LYS A 259 -12.39 -19.97 10.98
CA LYS A 259 -12.16 -19.34 9.69
C LYS A 259 -13.31 -18.44 9.22
N PHE A 260 -14.54 -18.95 9.26
CA PHE A 260 -15.71 -18.21 8.80
C PHE A 260 -15.95 -16.99 9.69
N GLU A 261 -15.88 -17.17 11.00
CA GLU A 261 -16.05 -16.07 11.94
C GLU A 261 -14.95 -15.00 11.82
N ILE A 262 -13.70 -15.42 11.68
CA ILE A 262 -12.55 -14.52 11.56
C ILE A 262 -12.57 -13.76 10.23
N TYR A 263 -12.96 -14.40 9.12
CA TYR A 263 -12.87 -13.78 7.79
C TYR A 263 -14.16 -13.17 7.27
N GLN A 264 -15.32 -13.65 7.72
CA GLN A 264 -16.64 -13.28 7.19
C GLN A 264 -17.46 -12.49 8.21
N LEU A 265 -17.34 -12.81 9.50
CA LEU A 265 -18.14 -12.22 10.58
C LEU A 265 -17.32 -11.43 11.60
N SER A 266 -16.07 -11.10 11.28
CA SER A 266 -15.18 -10.39 12.20
C SER A 266 -15.80 -9.04 12.63
N GLY A 267 -16.14 -8.93 13.91
CA GLY A 267 -16.78 -7.76 14.50
C GLY A 267 -18.28 -7.89 14.72
N TRP A 268 -18.88 -8.98 14.26
CA TRP A 268 -20.24 -9.40 14.59
C TRP A 268 -20.17 -10.55 15.61
N THR A 269 -19.39 -11.58 15.29
CA THR A 269 -19.21 -12.76 16.15
C THR A 269 -17.80 -12.81 16.76
N LYS A 270 -17.59 -13.79 17.64
CA LYS A 270 -16.33 -14.10 18.30
C LYS A 270 -16.20 -15.61 18.28
N ALA A 271 -15.12 -16.09 17.64
CA ALA A 271 -14.79 -17.51 17.51
C ALA A 271 -14.55 -18.27 18.83
N ASN A 272 -14.78 -17.67 19.99
CA ASN A 272 -14.68 -18.35 21.28
C ASN A 272 -15.91 -18.11 22.16
N SER A 273 -17.03 -17.72 21.56
CA SER A 273 -18.28 -17.40 22.24
C SER A 273 -19.49 -17.66 21.33
N ALA A 274 -20.13 -18.83 21.51
CA ALA A 274 -21.31 -19.28 20.77
C ALA A 274 -22.56 -18.36 20.75
N ASP A 275 -22.53 -17.27 21.52
CA ASP A 275 -23.52 -16.19 21.58
C ASP A 275 -22.72 -14.94 21.97
N SER A 276 -22.28 -14.20 20.95
CA SER A 276 -21.28 -13.14 21.07
C SER A 276 -21.81 -11.87 21.70
N ASP A 277 -23.08 -11.56 21.49
CA ASP A 277 -23.74 -10.36 21.99
C ASP A 277 -24.60 -10.63 23.24
N GLY A 278 -24.89 -11.90 23.54
CA GLY A 278 -25.61 -12.35 24.72
C GLY A 278 -27.12 -12.13 24.65
N ASP A 279 -27.69 -12.00 23.45
CA ASP A 279 -29.12 -11.78 23.26
C ASP A 279 -29.97 -13.07 23.37
N GLY A 280 -29.30 -14.23 23.38
CA GLY A 280 -29.90 -15.55 23.52
C GLY A 280 -30.18 -16.28 22.20
N ILE A 281 -29.81 -15.70 21.06
CA ILE A 281 -29.68 -16.34 19.75
C ILE A 281 -28.19 -16.67 19.57
N GLY A 282 -27.87 -17.91 19.17
CA GLY A 282 -26.47 -18.27 18.93
C GLY A 282 -25.98 -17.70 17.60
N ASP A 283 -24.69 -17.41 17.50
CA ASP A 283 -24.09 -16.69 16.36
C ASP A 283 -24.40 -17.38 15.01
N GLY A 284 -24.34 -18.71 14.95
CA GLY A 284 -24.75 -19.45 13.75
C GLY A 284 -26.23 -19.28 13.32
N ALA A 285 -27.12 -18.89 14.23
CA ALA A 285 -28.55 -18.72 13.97
C ALA A 285 -28.97 -17.26 13.72
N GLU A 286 -28.04 -16.31 13.85
CA GLU A 286 -28.28 -14.91 13.54
C GLU A 286 -28.35 -14.68 12.02
N ASP A 287 -28.97 -13.57 11.62
CA ASP A 287 -29.14 -13.08 10.24
C ASP A 287 -28.68 -11.63 10.24
N VAL A 288 -27.41 -11.41 9.94
CA VAL A 288 -26.71 -10.13 10.20
C VAL A 288 -27.11 -9.05 9.20
N ASP A 289 -27.37 -9.41 7.94
CA ASP A 289 -27.77 -8.48 6.88
C ASP A 289 -29.29 -8.44 6.62
N GLY A 290 -30.05 -9.35 7.22
CA GLY A 290 -31.52 -9.35 7.20
C GLY A 290 -32.11 -9.88 5.90
N ASP A 291 -31.37 -10.70 5.17
CA ASP A 291 -31.76 -11.22 3.85
C ASP A 291 -32.66 -12.48 3.92
N GLY A 292 -32.74 -13.08 5.12
CA GLY A 292 -33.52 -14.26 5.43
C GLY A 292 -32.74 -15.59 5.48
N LEU A 293 -31.41 -15.56 5.33
CA LEU A 293 -30.51 -16.67 5.63
C LEU A 293 -29.85 -16.44 7.00
N SER A 294 -29.55 -17.53 7.70
CA SER A 294 -28.75 -17.45 8.94
C SER A 294 -27.27 -17.56 8.61
N ASN A 295 -26.39 -17.00 9.43
CA ASN A 295 -24.93 -17.10 9.31
C ASN A 295 -24.44 -18.54 8.99
N LEU A 296 -24.96 -19.54 9.70
CA LEU A 296 -24.62 -20.95 9.45
C LEU A 296 -25.04 -21.43 8.06
N ARG A 297 -26.19 -20.96 7.58
CA ARG A 297 -26.72 -21.32 6.25
C ARG A 297 -25.89 -20.67 5.15
N GLU A 298 -25.41 -19.47 5.38
CA GLU A 298 -24.55 -18.75 4.47
C GLU A 298 -23.16 -19.39 4.39
N GLN A 299 -22.61 -19.82 5.54
CA GLN A 299 -21.40 -20.65 5.57
C GLN A 299 -21.54 -21.92 4.71
N GLU A 300 -22.68 -22.62 4.78
CA GLU A 300 -22.94 -23.81 3.97
C GLU A 300 -23.06 -23.52 2.48
N LEU A 301 -23.57 -22.34 2.13
CA LEU A 301 -23.80 -21.91 0.74
C LEU A 301 -22.57 -21.24 0.12
N GLY A 302 -21.67 -20.71 0.95
CA GLY A 302 -20.55 -19.88 0.52
C GLY A 302 -20.95 -18.44 0.18
N THR A 303 -22.10 -17.98 0.67
CA THR A 303 -22.58 -16.59 0.52
C THR A 303 -22.00 -15.69 1.61
N ALA A 304 -22.21 -14.39 1.45
CA ALA A 304 -21.65 -13.33 2.26
C ALA A 304 -22.57 -12.95 3.44
N PRO A 305 -22.26 -13.32 4.70
CA PRO A 305 -23.16 -13.10 5.85
C PRO A 305 -23.32 -11.66 6.31
N THR A 306 -22.82 -10.71 5.53
CA THR A 306 -22.94 -9.28 5.81
C THR A 306 -23.37 -8.50 4.55
N GLU A 307 -23.65 -9.21 3.46
CA GLU A 307 -24.07 -8.66 2.18
C GLU A 307 -25.31 -9.42 1.71
N ALA A 308 -26.48 -8.78 1.82
CA ALA A 308 -27.76 -9.43 1.55
C ALA A 308 -27.92 -9.96 0.11
N ASP A 309 -27.02 -9.67 -0.82
CA ASP A 309 -27.02 -10.05 -2.23
C ASP A 309 -25.55 -10.25 -2.63
N THR A 310 -25.06 -11.49 -2.58
CA THR A 310 -23.64 -11.85 -2.73
C THR A 310 -23.13 -11.69 -4.16
N ASP A 311 -23.98 -11.94 -5.15
CA ASP A 311 -23.60 -11.89 -6.56
C ASP A 311 -23.98 -10.58 -7.27
N HIS A 312 -24.69 -9.71 -6.55
CA HIS A 312 -25.04 -8.33 -6.91
C HIS A 312 -25.89 -8.21 -8.16
N ASP A 313 -26.73 -9.20 -8.45
CA ASP A 313 -27.67 -9.15 -9.56
C ASP A 313 -28.98 -8.38 -9.21
N GLY A 314 -29.08 -7.89 -7.97
CA GLY A 314 -30.23 -7.17 -7.43
C GLY A 314 -31.25 -8.06 -6.71
N VAL A 315 -30.83 -9.24 -6.26
CA VAL A 315 -31.67 -10.26 -5.64
C VAL A 315 -30.99 -10.76 -4.39
N SER A 316 -31.70 -10.78 -3.27
CA SER A 316 -31.05 -11.26 -2.07
C SER A 316 -30.77 -12.76 -2.09
N ASP A 317 -29.70 -13.20 -1.43
CA ASP A 317 -29.29 -14.60 -1.42
C ASP A 317 -30.43 -15.48 -0.85
N GLY A 318 -31.08 -15.01 0.21
CA GLY A 318 -32.27 -15.63 0.79
C GLY A 318 -33.44 -15.72 -0.17
N ALA A 319 -33.64 -14.71 -1.03
CA ALA A 319 -34.68 -14.75 -2.05
C ALA A 319 -34.35 -15.76 -3.15
N GLU A 320 -33.09 -15.88 -3.54
CA GLU A 320 -32.63 -16.84 -4.54
C GLU A 320 -32.70 -18.28 -4.05
N VAL A 321 -32.21 -18.54 -2.84
CA VAL A 321 -32.31 -19.85 -2.20
C VAL A 321 -33.77 -20.26 -2.05
N SER A 322 -34.67 -19.33 -1.71
CA SER A 322 -36.11 -19.62 -1.61
C SER A 322 -36.75 -19.97 -2.97
N ARG A 323 -36.18 -19.47 -4.08
CA ARG A 323 -36.60 -19.75 -5.47
C ARG A 323 -35.89 -20.97 -6.06
N GLY A 324 -34.87 -21.48 -5.40
CA GLY A 324 -34.03 -22.58 -5.86
C GLY A 324 -33.03 -22.17 -6.96
N THR A 325 -32.69 -20.88 -7.05
CA THR A 325 -31.56 -20.37 -7.85
C THR A 325 -30.27 -20.40 -7.02
N ASN A 326 -29.13 -20.05 -7.63
CA ASN A 326 -27.82 -20.17 -7.00
C ASN A 326 -27.30 -18.77 -6.64
N PRO A 327 -27.20 -18.42 -5.34
CA PRO A 327 -26.86 -17.06 -4.88
C PRO A 327 -25.41 -16.63 -5.09
N LEU A 328 -24.68 -17.36 -5.91
CA LEU A 328 -23.27 -17.08 -6.25
C LEU A 328 -23.11 -16.88 -7.76
N VAL A 329 -24.21 -16.81 -8.50
CA VAL A 329 -24.23 -16.77 -9.95
C VAL A 329 -25.31 -15.79 -10.39
N PRO A 330 -24.91 -14.61 -10.90
CA PRO A 330 -25.87 -13.57 -11.27
C PRO A 330 -26.98 -14.11 -12.16
N ASP A 331 -28.25 -13.95 -11.75
CA ASP A 331 -29.37 -14.24 -12.63
C ASP A 331 -29.34 -13.20 -13.77
N PRO A 332 -29.37 -13.62 -15.05
CA PRO A 332 -29.48 -12.68 -16.15
C PRO A 332 -30.84 -11.97 -16.07
N ARG A 333 -30.88 -10.70 -15.61
CA ARG A 333 -32.12 -9.90 -15.60
C ARG A 333 -32.11 -8.74 -16.58
N GLU A 334 -33.28 -8.65 -17.22
CA GLU A 334 -33.76 -7.65 -18.17
C GLU A 334 -33.52 -6.21 -17.68
N GLN A 335 -32.74 -5.43 -18.44
CA GLN A 335 -32.60 -3.99 -18.27
C GLN A 335 -33.91 -3.24 -18.62
N PRO A 336 -34.26 -2.14 -17.93
CA PRO A 336 -35.23 -1.17 -18.44
C PRO A 336 -34.55 -0.11 -19.35
N PRO A 337 -35.27 0.52 -20.33
CA PRO A 337 -34.63 1.40 -21.32
C PRO A 337 -34.63 2.91 -20.99
N LEU A 338 -33.55 3.56 -21.48
CA LEU A 338 -33.44 4.89 -22.13
C LEU A 338 -33.48 6.21 -21.32
N GLY A 339 -32.43 7.03 -21.50
CA GLY A 339 -32.52 8.27 -22.30
C GLY A 339 -32.48 9.63 -21.59
N GLY A 340 -31.53 10.49 -21.99
CA GLY A 340 -31.55 11.94 -21.73
C GLY A 340 -30.44 12.70 -22.49
N GLY A 341 -30.81 13.50 -23.49
CA GLY A 341 -29.88 14.19 -24.40
C GLY A 341 -29.19 15.46 -23.85
N ALA A 342 -28.01 15.76 -24.39
CA ALA A 342 -27.21 16.95 -24.07
C ALA A 342 -27.46 18.14 -25.04
N PRO A 343 -27.24 19.40 -24.61
CA PRO A 343 -27.52 20.62 -25.40
C PRO A 343 -26.40 21.00 -26.40
N PRO A 344 -26.68 21.85 -27.43
CA PRO A 344 -25.77 22.05 -28.56
C PRO A 344 -24.73 23.15 -28.34
N ILE A 345 -23.51 22.94 -28.89
CA ILE A 345 -22.44 23.97 -28.98
C ILE A 345 -22.20 24.34 -30.46
N VAL A 346 -21.77 25.59 -30.67
CA VAL A 346 -21.77 26.40 -31.91
C VAL A 346 -20.51 26.16 -32.78
N PRO A 347 -20.57 26.19 -34.14
CA PRO A 347 -19.45 25.74 -34.98
C PRO A 347 -18.58 26.87 -35.58
N ALA A 348 -17.27 26.59 -35.74
CA ALA A 348 -16.40 26.99 -36.86
C ALA A 348 -15.00 26.33 -36.73
N PRO A 349 -14.21 26.17 -37.82
CA PRO A 349 -14.50 25.52 -39.10
C PRO A 349 -13.50 24.36 -39.39
N ASN A 350 -13.96 23.33 -40.12
CA ASN A 350 -13.32 22.02 -40.37
C ASN A 350 -13.28 21.08 -39.15
N LEU A 351 -14.48 20.71 -38.68
CA LEU A 351 -14.74 19.69 -37.67
C LEU A 351 -15.73 18.70 -38.31
N ASP A 352 -15.38 18.17 -39.49
CA ASP A 352 -16.16 17.07 -40.03
C ASP A 352 -15.89 15.88 -39.08
N ASP A 353 -16.97 15.39 -38.51
CA ASP A 353 -17.10 14.22 -37.63
C ASP A 353 -18.19 13.41 -38.34
N THR A 354 -17.74 12.56 -39.26
CA THR A 354 -18.56 11.99 -40.34
C THR A 354 -19.53 10.94 -39.79
N ASP A 355 -19.22 10.29 -38.68
CA ASP A 355 -20.09 9.31 -38.01
C ASP A 355 -20.71 9.79 -36.69
N GLY A 356 -20.23 10.92 -36.14
CA GLY A 356 -20.87 11.65 -35.05
C GLY A 356 -20.54 11.12 -33.66
N ASP A 357 -19.38 10.49 -33.49
CA ASP A 357 -18.97 9.83 -32.24
C ASP A 357 -18.22 10.76 -31.26
N GLY A 358 -17.91 11.99 -31.70
CA GLY A 358 -17.19 12.99 -30.93
C GLY A 358 -15.67 13.03 -31.18
N LEU A 359 -15.15 12.16 -32.06
CA LEU A 359 -13.82 12.23 -32.65
C LEU A 359 -13.94 12.84 -34.06
N ILE A 360 -13.13 13.84 -34.39
CA ILE A 360 -13.19 14.44 -35.72
C ILE A 360 -12.46 13.57 -36.74
N ASP A 361 -12.89 13.55 -38.02
CA ASP A 361 -12.29 12.76 -39.12
C ASP A 361 -10.75 12.85 -39.19
N ILE A 362 -10.21 13.99 -38.75
CA ILE A 362 -8.77 14.25 -38.72
C ILE A 362 -8.09 13.49 -37.57
N ALA A 363 -8.69 13.48 -36.38
CA ALA A 363 -8.20 12.75 -35.22
C ALA A 363 -8.36 11.24 -35.44
N GLU A 364 -9.46 10.81 -36.07
CA GLU A 364 -9.66 9.42 -36.46
C GLU A 364 -8.58 8.90 -37.41
N ALA A 365 -8.22 9.71 -38.41
CA ALA A 365 -7.11 9.38 -39.30
C ALA A 365 -5.74 9.29 -38.58
N GLU A 366 -5.58 9.95 -37.43
CA GLU A 366 -4.37 9.90 -36.60
C GLU A 366 -4.36 8.68 -35.68
N GLU A 367 -5.51 8.29 -35.15
CA GLU A 367 -5.72 7.08 -34.34
C GLU A 367 -5.88 5.80 -35.17
N GLU A 368 -5.94 5.93 -36.50
CA GLU A 368 -6.18 4.86 -37.47
C GLU A 368 -7.56 4.19 -37.35
N THR A 369 -8.54 4.92 -36.80
CA THR A 369 -9.96 4.54 -36.76
C THR A 369 -10.68 4.84 -38.09
N ASP A 370 -11.89 4.31 -38.31
CA ASP A 370 -12.64 4.49 -39.55
C ASP A 370 -13.62 5.67 -39.43
N PRO A 371 -13.43 6.79 -40.17
CA PRO A 371 -14.28 7.99 -40.10
C PRO A 371 -15.75 7.82 -40.48
N SER A 372 -16.19 6.59 -40.73
CA SER A 372 -17.57 6.26 -41.04
C SER A 372 -18.16 5.22 -40.09
N ASN A 373 -17.47 4.92 -39.00
CA ASN A 373 -17.81 3.90 -38.03
C ASN A 373 -17.50 4.33 -36.59
N VAL A 374 -18.56 4.68 -35.86
CA VAL A 374 -18.57 5.16 -34.46
C VAL A 374 -17.77 4.30 -33.46
N ASP A 375 -17.55 3.02 -33.75
CA ASP A 375 -16.91 2.04 -32.88
C ASP A 375 -16.05 1.12 -33.76
N THR A 376 -14.77 1.46 -33.93
CA THR A 376 -13.91 0.82 -34.93
C THR A 376 -13.57 -0.62 -34.60
N ASP A 377 -13.38 -0.95 -33.32
CA ASP A 377 -13.02 -2.30 -32.90
C ASP A 377 -14.21 -3.18 -32.50
N GLY A 378 -15.40 -2.58 -32.34
CA GLY A 378 -16.66 -3.27 -32.12
C GLY A 378 -16.83 -3.77 -30.68
N ASP A 379 -16.27 -3.08 -29.70
CA ASP A 379 -16.35 -3.49 -28.30
C ASP A 379 -17.62 -2.98 -27.59
N GLY A 380 -18.17 -1.84 -28.03
CA GLY A 380 -19.34 -1.18 -27.44
C GLY A 380 -19.08 0.23 -26.91
N LEU A 381 -17.81 0.65 -26.79
CA LEU A 381 -17.41 2.05 -26.60
C LEU A 381 -17.25 2.74 -27.97
N SER A 382 -17.33 4.07 -28.02
CA SER A 382 -17.07 4.81 -29.25
C SER A 382 -15.62 5.29 -29.32
N ASP A 383 -15.04 5.38 -30.51
CA ASP A 383 -13.64 5.79 -30.68
C ASP A 383 -13.38 7.15 -30.00
N GLY A 384 -14.35 8.07 -30.11
CA GLY A 384 -14.34 9.36 -29.44
C GLY A 384 -14.40 9.30 -27.91
N ALA A 385 -15.11 8.34 -27.30
CA ALA A 385 -15.14 8.15 -25.85
C ALA A 385 -13.82 7.55 -25.37
N GLU A 386 -13.30 6.56 -26.09
CA GLU A 386 -12.03 5.90 -25.77
C GLU A 386 -10.87 6.89 -25.80
N VAL A 387 -10.81 7.77 -26.81
CA VAL A 387 -9.73 8.74 -26.96
C VAL A 387 -9.89 9.92 -25.99
N ASN A 388 -11.07 10.55 -25.98
CA ASN A 388 -11.26 11.82 -25.27
C ASN A 388 -11.54 11.68 -23.78
N GLU A 389 -12.24 10.62 -23.37
CA GLU A 389 -12.70 10.44 -21.98
C GLU A 389 -11.82 9.44 -21.22
N TRP A 390 -11.53 8.29 -21.82
CA TRP A 390 -10.79 7.22 -21.16
C TRP A 390 -9.30 7.22 -21.49
N SER A 391 -8.90 7.82 -22.62
CA SER A 391 -7.55 7.78 -23.18
C SER A 391 -6.98 6.34 -23.23
N ILE A 392 -7.76 5.44 -23.84
CA ILE A 392 -7.49 4.02 -24.10
C ILE A 392 -7.46 3.77 -25.63
N ASN A 393 -7.23 2.54 -26.09
CA ASN A 393 -6.91 2.25 -27.50
C ASN A 393 -8.14 1.86 -28.34
N PRO A 394 -8.64 2.73 -29.26
CA PRO A 394 -9.86 2.51 -30.05
C PRO A 394 -9.76 1.42 -31.14
N LEU A 395 -8.70 0.63 -31.10
CA LEU A 395 -8.45 -0.47 -32.03
C LEU A 395 -8.30 -1.81 -31.30
N ASN A 396 -8.58 -1.85 -29.99
CA ASN A 396 -8.38 -3.01 -29.15
C ASN A 396 -9.39 -3.08 -27.99
N GLN A 397 -10.32 -4.04 -28.11
CA GLN A 397 -11.42 -4.30 -27.18
C GLN A 397 -11.06 -4.60 -25.71
N ASP A 398 -9.76 -4.64 -25.37
CA ASP A 398 -9.18 -4.94 -24.06
C ASP A 398 -7.82 -4.21 -24.01
N SER A 399 -7.88 -2.90 -23.76
CA SER A 399 -6.78 -1.96 -23.95
C SER A 399 -5.58 -2.24 -23.06
N ASP A 400 -5.79 -2.79 -21.88
CA ASP A 400 -4.71 -3.13 -20.94
C ASP A 400 -4.33 -4.62 -20.91
N GLY A 401 -5.14 -5.48 -21.54
CA GLY A 401 -4.85 -6.88 -21.79
C GLY A 401 -5.07 -7.80 -20.58
N ASP A 402 -5.92 -7.41 -19.64
CA ASP A 402 -6.21 -8.20 -18.43
C ASP A 402 -7.34 -9.24 -18.60
N GLY A 403 -8.01 -9.21 -19.76
CA GLY A 403 -9.08 -10.13 -20.13
C GLY A 403 -10.49 -9.62 -19.83
N LEU A 404 -10.65 -8.40 -19.33
CA LEU A 404 -11.90 -7.63 -19.33
C LEU A 404 -11.97 -6.79 -20.62
N ARG A 405 -13.18 -6.31 -20.97
CA ARG A 405 -13.37 -5.46 -22.15
C ARG A 405 -13.59 -4.04 -21.68
N ASP A 406 -13.08 -3.08 -22.45
CA ASP A 406 -13.11 -1.66 -22.08
C ASP A 406 -14.55 -1.17 -21.85
N ASP A 407 -15.52 -1.66 -22.66
CA ASP A 407 -16.94 -1.39 -22.51
C ASP A 407 -17.50 -1.82 -21.14
N TYR A 408 -17.12 -3.01 -20.67
CA TYR A 408 -17.52 -3.55 -19.38
C TYR A 408 -16.87 -2.77 -18.24
N GLU A 409 -15.58 -2.50 -18.32
CA GLU A 409 -14.85 -1.80 -17.25
C GLU A 409 -15.32 -0.36 -17.09
N SER A 410 -15.61 0.34 -18.20
CA SER A 410 -16.05 1.73 -18.21
C SER A 410 -17.36 1.97 -17.44
N VAL A 411 -18.25 0.98 -17.41
CA VAL A 411 -19.52 1.06 -16.67
C VAL A 411 -19.41 0.55 -15.23
N HIS A 412 -18.32 -0.18 -14.91
CA HIS A 412 -18.08 -0.77 -13.59
C HIS A 412 -16.96 -0.07 -12.78
N VAL A 413 -16.63 1.18 -13.14
CA VAL A 413 -15.60 1.96 -12.45
C VAL A 413 -15.99 2.32 -11.02
N GLU A 414 -17.26 2.63 -10.77
CA GLU A 414 -17.71 3.10 -9.45
C GLU A 414 -18.02 1.95 -8.47
N ASP A 415 -18.38 0.77 -8.95
CA ASP A 415 -18.88 -0.36 -8.16
C ASP A 415 -17.86 -1.52 -8.04
N GLN A 416 -17.07 -1.79 -9.08
CA GLN A 416 -16.01 -2.81 -9.07
C GLN A 416 -14.60 -2.20 -9.04
N GLY A 417 -14.49 -0.88 -9.24
CA GLY A 417 -13.21 -0.17 -9.22
C GLY A 417 -12.34 -0.46 -10.45
N LEU A 418 -12.95 -0.98 -11.52
CA LEU A 418 -12.27 -1.35 -12.76
C LEU A 418 -11.80 -0.11 -13.54
N ASP A 419 -10.80 -0.25 -14.39
CA ASP A 419 -10.27 0.85 -15.20
C ASP A 419 -9.78 0.31 -16.56
N PRO A 420 -10.47 0.62 -17.68
CA PRO A 420 -10.13 0.12 -19.02
C PRO A 420 -8.69 0.37 -19.50
N GLY A 421 -7.96 1.26 -18.83
CA GLY A 421 -6.58 1.57 -19.15
C GLY A 421 -5.56 0.92 -18.22
N ARG A 422 -5.97 -0.03 -17.36
CA ARG A 422 -5.14 -0.63 -16.30
C ARG A 422 -5.53 -2.08 -16.01
N PRO A 423 -4.54 -2.99 -15.96
CA PRO A 423 -4.83 -4.35 -15.59
C PRO A 423 -5.38 -4.44 -14.16
N ASP A 424 -6.61 -4.93 -14.05
CA ASP A 424 -7.34 -5.07 -12.81
C ASP A 424 -7.05 -6.42 -12.15
N GLU A 425 -6.98 -6.37 -10.83
CA GLU A 425 -6.75 -7.58 -10.06
C GLU A 425 -8.09 -8.28 -9.84
N GLN A 426 -8.36 -9.33 -10.60
CA GLN A 426 -9.54 -10.20 -10.41
C GLN A 426 -9.37 -11.07 -9.15
N ILE A 427 -9.44 -10.45 -7.98
CA ILE A 427 -9.56 -11.12 -6.69
C ILE A 427 -11.00 -10.99 -6.21
N SER A 428 -11.59 -12.10 -5.79
CA SER A 428 -12.89 -12.03 -5.11
C SER A 428 -12.79 -11.12 -3.88
N LYS A 429 -13.88 -10.40 -3.60
CA LYS A 429 -14.03 -9.59 -2.37
C LYS A 429 -13.55 -10.35 -1.13
N TRP A 430 -13.88 -11.64 -1.06
CA TRP A 430 -13.47 -12.51 0.05
C TRP A 430 -12.00 -12.80 0.13
N THR A 431 -11.33 -13.00 -1.01
CA THR A 431 -9.87 -13.14 -1.03
C THR A 431 -9.21 -11.84 -0.61
N TYR A 432 -9.78 -10.70 -1.01
CA TYR A 432 -9.31 -9.39 -0.60
C TYR A 432 -9.43 -9.18 0.92
N VAL A 433 -10.63 -9.37 1.51
CA VAL A 433 -10.86 -9.26 2.97
C VAL A 433 -9.93 -10.19 3.72
N THR A 434 -9.86 -11.46 3.31
CA THR A 434 -9.01 -12.46 3.95
C THR A 434 -7.55 -12.06 3.91
N ASP A 435 -7.05 -11.67 2.75
CA ASP A 435 -5.65 -11.26 2.59
C ASP A 435 -5.35 -9.99 3.40
N PHE A 436 -6.28 -9.02 3.44
CA PHE A 436 -6.17 -7.84 4.29
C PHE A 436 -6.07 -8.20 5.77
N LEU A 437 -6.98 -9.03 6.29
CA LEU A 437 -6.96 -9.49 7.67
C LEU A 437 -5.69 -10.30 7.97
N LEU A 438 -5.24 -11.15 7.05
CA LEU A 438 -3.95 -11.85 7.15
C LEU A 438 -2.79 -10.86 7.20
N GLY A 439 -2.78 -9.84 6.37
CA GLY A 439 -1.79 -8.76 6.44
C GLY A 439 -1.81 -8.07 7.79
N MET A 440 -3.00 -7.77 8.29
CA MET A 440 -3.23 -7.03 9.52
C MET A 440 -2.84 -7.79 10.78
N PHE A 441 -3.10 -9.09 10.80
CA PHE A 441 -2.93 -9.90 12.00
C PHE A 441 -1.74 -10.86 11.91
N ALA A 442 -1.49 -11.48 10.75
CA ALA A 442 -0.30 -12.29 10.53
C ALA A 442 0.88 -11.46 10.02
N GLY A 443 0.66 -10.31 9.36
CA GLY A 443 1.74 -9.50 8.81
C GLY A 443 2.73 -10.32 7.99
N ASP A 444 4.02 -9.98 8.07
CA ASP A 444 5.14 -10.61 7.35
C ASP A 444 5.26 -12.15 7.51
N PHE A 445 4.46 -12.80 8.36
CA PHE A 445 4.48 -14.26 8.62
C PHE A 445 3.72 -15.09 7.59
N SER A 446 2.56 -14.61 7.13
CA SER A 446 1.83 -15.23 6.02
C SER A 446 1.73 -14.25 4.85
N PRO A 447 2.86 -13.92 4.21
CA PRO A 447 2.88 -12.96 3.12
C PRO A 447 2.13 -13.50 1.92
N ARG A 448 1.08 -12.77 1.54
CA ARG A 448 0.30 -13.00 0.34
C ARG A 448 0.73 -12.04 -0.75
N ASP A 449 0.63 -12.51 -1.98
CA ASP A 449 0.94 -11.73 -3.17
C ASP A 449 -0.23 -10.85 -3.57
N SER A 450 -0.68 -9.98 -2.65
CA SER A 450 -1.84 -9.12 -2.86
C SER A 450 -1.67 -7.77 -2.18
N MET A 451 -2.27 -6.75 -2.80
CA MET A 451 -2.26 -5.39 -2.26
C MET A 451 -3.09 -5.27 -0.98
N ALA A 452 -4.13 -6.09 -0.84
CA ALA A 452 -4.95 -6.21 0.37
C ALA A 452 -4.10 -6.59 1.57
N TRP A 453 -3.29 -7.65 1.45
CA TRP A 453 -2.37 -8.06 2.50
C TRP A 453 -1.36 -6.98 2.83
N LEU A 454 -0.81 -6.28 1.84
CA LEU A 454 0.14 -5.21 2.11
C LEU A 454 -0.54 -4.08 2.90
N ALA A 455 -1.75 -3.69 2.51
CA ALA A 455 -2.53 -2.68 3.21
C ALA A 455 -2.76 -3.10 4.67
N GLY A 456 -3.22 -4.32 4.91
CA GLY A 456 -3.37 -4.89 6.24
C GLY A 456 -2.06 -4.88 7.03
N ASN A 457 -0.96 -5.33 6.42
CA ASN A 457 0.35 -5.37 7.08
C ASN A 457 0.92 -3.98 7.36
N LEU A 458 0.57 -2.96 6.60
CA LEU A 458 0.90 -1.58 6.93
C LEU A 458 0.08 -1.11 8.14
N CYS A 459 -1.17 -1.57 8.27
CA CYS A 459 -2.09 -1.26 9.37
C CYS A 459 -1.87 -2.07 10.65
N SER A 460 -1.17 -3.20 10.57
CA SER A 460 -0.87 -4.10 11.72
C SER A 460 -0.14 -3.43 12.88
N GLY A 461 0.46 -2.25 12.67
CA GLY A 461 1.06 -1.44 13.74
C GLY A 461 0.04 -0.62 14.55
N GLY A 462 -1.06 -0.19 13.92
CA GLY A 462 -2.07 0.70 14.52
C GLY A 462 -3.15 -0.01 15.35
N LEU A 463 -3.35 -1.31 15.11
CA LEU A 463 -4.41 -2.10 15.76
C LEU A 463 -3.98 -2.82 17.03
N SER A 464 -2.77 -2.53 17.50
CA SER A 464 -2.39 -2.78 18.89
C SER A 464 -3.23 -1.96 19.90
N ALA A 465 -4.40 -1.45 19.52
CA ALA A 465 -5.36 -0.67 20.31
C ALA A 465 -6.71 -1.39 20.54
N ILE A 466 -6.93 -2.61 20.01
CA ILE A 466 -8.19 -3.35 20.16
C ILE A 466 -8.03 -4.50 21.18
N PRO A 467 -8.61 -4.39 22.40
CA PRO A 467 -8.49 -5.41 23.45
C PRO A 467 -9.34 -6.66 23.16
N VAL A 468 -8.76 -7.85 23.39
CA VAL A 468 -9.42 -9.16 23.19
C VAL A 468 -10.46 -9.47 24.28
N VAL A 469 -10.41 -8.85 25.47
CA VAL A 469 -11.45 -9.07 26.51
C VAL A 469 -11.81 -7.76 27.22
N GLY A 470 -12.93 -7.18 26.80
CA GLY A 470 -13.64 -6.08 27.47
C GLY A 470 -13.52 -4.73 26.75
N TRP A 471 -14.64 -4.27 26.18
CA TRP A 471 -14.87 -2.98 25.49
C TRP A 471 -14.63 -2.93 23.97
N ILE A 472 -15.18 -3.94 23.30
CA ILE A 472 -15.27 -4.15 21.85
C ILE A 472 -16.05 -3.05 21.09
N LEU A 473 -16.86 -2.19 21.74
CA LEU A 473 -17.72 -1.22 21.04
C LEU A 473 -17.02 -0.01 20.38
N GLY A 474 -15.76 0.30 20.73
CA GLY A 474 -15.07 1.51 20.24
C GLY A 474 -14.16 1.31 19.03
N GLY A 475 -13.43 0.19 18.98
CA GLY A 475 -12.53 -0.15 17.87
C GLY A 475 -13.21 -0.91 16.73
N LEU A 476 -14.37 -1.52 17.01
CA LEU A 476 -15.17 -2.20 15.98
C LEU A 476 -15.87 -1.24 15.03
N ALA A 477 -16.22 -0.02 15.43
CA ALA A 477 -16.83 0.92 14.50
C ALA A 477 -15.87 1.28 13.36
N ASP A 478 -14.58 1.54 13.68
CA ASP A 478 -13.55 1.84 12.70
C ASP A 478 -13.18 0.60 11.87
N LEU A 479 -13.13 -0.59 12.47
CA LEU A 479 -12.88 -1.85 11.76
C LEU A 479 -14.07 -2.24 10.86
N ARG A 480 -15.30 -2.01 11.31
CA ARG A 480 -16.54 -2.23 10.54
C ARG A 480 -16.66 -1.25 9.38
N ASP A 481 -16.33 0.03 9.57
CA ASP A 481 -16.31 1.01 8.47
C ASP A 481 -15.18 0.71 7.47
N THR A 482 -14.04 0.18 7.95
CA THR A 482 -12.98 -0.37 7.10
C THR A 482 -13.44 -1.61 6.33
N ILE A 483 -14.06 -2.60 6.99
CA ILE A 483 -14.54 -3.83 6.34
C ILE A 483 -15.67 -3.51 5.35
N ALA A 484 -16.59 -2.60 5.69
CA ALA A 484 -17.61 -2.09 4.78
C ALA A 484 -16.99 -1.35 3.57
N GLY A 485 -15.96 -0.53 3.78
CA GLY A 485 -15.23 0.11 2.67
C GLY A 485 -14.46 -0.88 1.78
N VAL A 486 -13.96 -1.97 2.36
CA VAL A 486 -13.34 -3.09 1.64
C VAL A 486 -14.38 -3.82 0.78
N ILE A 487 -15.56 -4.09 1.35
CA ILE A 487 -16.70 -4.72 0.69
C ILE A 487 -17.17 -3.91 -0.54
N HIS A 488 -17.03 -2.58 -0.50
CA HIS A 488 -17.35 -1.67 -1.60
C HIS A 488 -16.23 -1.45 -2.63
N GLY A 489 -15.20 -2.30 -2.67
CA GLY A 489 -14.15 -2.19 -3.71
C GLY A 489 -13.13 -1.06 -3.52
N ASP A 490 -13.23 -0.26 -2.45
CA ASP A 490 -12.30 0.85 -2.19
C ASP A 490 -11.13 0.43 -1.28
N TRP A 491 -10.23 -0.31 -1.91
CA TRP A 491 -9.11 -1.04 -1.29
C TRP A 491 -8.07 -0.13 -0.62
N VAL A 492 -7.93 1.10 -1.10
CA VAL A 492 -6.95 2.07 -0.61
C VAL A 492 -7.53 2.91 0.52
N SER A 493 -8.82 3.28 0.46
CA SER A 493 -9.43 4.09 1.52
C SER A 493 -9.75 3.28 2.77
N ALA A 494 -10.15 2.01 2.61
CA ALA A 494 -10.53 1.14 3.71
C ALA A 494 -9.36 0.80 4.66
N GLY A 495 -8.23 0.37 4.11
CA GLY A 495 -7.03 0.09 4.91
C GLY A 495 -6.45 1.35 5.57
N LEU A 496 -6.47 2.49 4.87
CA LEU A 496 -5.80 3.72 5.32
C LEU A 496 -6.70 4.65 6.14
N SER A 497 -8.01 4.39 6.25
CA SER A 497 -8.90 5.10 7.19
C SER A 497 -8.49 4.87 8.65
N ILE A 498 -7.97 3.67 8.96
CA ILE A 498 -7.35 3.33 10.26
C ILE A 498 -6.11 4.20 10.55
N LEU A 499 -5.32 4.58 9.53
CA LEU A 499 -4.18 5.49 9.72
C LEU A 499 -4.62 6.90 10.17
N GLY A 500 -5.87 7.29 9.91
CA GLY A 500 -6.47 8.52 10.42
C GLY A 500 -6.67 8.54 11.94
N VAL A 501 -6.58 7.38 12.59
CA VAL A 501 -6.75 7.18 14.05
C VAL A 501 -5.40 7.10 14.77
N VAL A 502 -4.27 6.99 14.04
CA VAL A 502 -2.92 6.83 14.61
C VAL A 502 -2.47 8.12 15.34
N PRO A 503 -2.37 8.14 16.68
CA PRO A 503 -2.09 9.37 17.42
C PRO A 503 -0.60 9.76 17.42
N TYR A 504 0.30 8.96 16.82
CA TYR A 504 1.74 9.12 17.01
C TYR A 504 2.60 8.93 15.73
N VAL A 505 3.53 9.86 15.54
CA VAL A 505 4.55 9.95 14.47
C VAL A 505 5.47 8.72 14.35
N GLY A 506 5.40 7.74 15.27
CA GLY A 506 6.25 6.56 15.30
C GLY A 506 5.93 5.53 14.20
N ASP A 507 4.65 5.32 13.90
CA ASP A 507 4.23 4.20 13.03
C ASP A 507 4.37 4.53 11.54
N ALA A 508 4.29 5.82 11.18
CA ALA A 508 4.56 6.30 9.83
C ALA A 508 6.00 6.03 9.36
N ILE A 509 6.95 5.83 10.29
CA ILE A 509 8.36 5.55 9.99
C ILE A 509 8.57 4.07 9.60
N ALA A 510 7.67 3.16 9.96
CA ALA A 510 7.76 1.75 9.60
C ALA A 510 7.23 1.44 8.19
N ILE A 511 6.38 2.33 7.64
CA ILE A 511 5.76 2.19 6.32
C ILE A 511 6.80 1.96 5.21
N PRO A 512 7.86 2.78 5.08
CA PRO A 512 8.85 2.60 4.01
C PRO A 512 9.55 1.23 4.10
N GLY A 513 9.84 0.75 5.32
CA GLY A 513 10.52 -0.53 5.54
C GLY A 513 9.63 -1.75 5.28
N LYS A 514 8.32 -1.67 5.55
CA LYS A 514 7.36 -2.74 5.24
C LYS A 514 7.08 -2.81 3.73
N ALA A 515 6.81 -1.66 3.10
CA ALA A 515 6.59 -1.59 1.64
C ALA A 515 7.81 -2.09 0.84
N ALA A 516 9.02 -1.70 1.24
CA ALA A 516 10.25 -2.19 0.60
C ALA A 516 10.44 -3.71 0.76
N ARG A 517 10.14 -4.28 1.94
CA ARG A 517 10.23 -5.73 2.16
C ARG A 517 9.21 -6.51 1.33
N PHE A 518 7.99 -6.00 1.18
CA PHE A 518 6.98 -6.59 0.30
C PHE A 518 7.43 -6.58 -1.16
N VAL A 519 7.90 -5.43 -1.66
CA VAL A 519 8.45 -5.31 -3.03
C VAL A 519 9.61 -6.28 -3.28
N LEU A 520 10.52 -6.44 -2.31
CA LEU A 520 11.64 -7.37 -2.45
C LEU A 520 11.19 -8.83 -2.57
N LYS A 521 9.99 -9.15 -2.04
CA LYS A 521 9.38 -10.48 -2.12
C LYS A 521 8.50 -10.65 -3.37
N PHE A 522 7.75 -9.62 -3.73
CA PHE A 522 6.80 -9.61 -4.85
C PHE A 522 7.20 -8.51 -5.85
N THR A 523 8.29 -8.74 -6.57
CA THR A 523 8.91 -7.71 -7.42
C THR A 523 8.04 -7.28 -8.61
N HIS A 524 7.06 -8.09 -9.01
CA HIS A 524 6.11 -7.71 -10.05
C HIS A 524 5.04 -6.72 -9.54
N ARG A 525 4.91 -6.53 -8.21
CA ARG A 525 3.98 -5.60 -7.58
C ARG A 525 4.55 -4.19 -7.39
N ILE A 526 5.74 -3.90 -7.91
CA ILE A 526 6.46 -2.65 -7.62
C ILE A 526 5.61 -1.42 -7.94
N ASP A 527 5.00 -1.37 -9.12
CA ASP A 527 4.22 -0.20 -9.55
C ASP A 527 2.94 -0.06 -8.71
N ALA A 528 2.28 -1.17 -8.39
CA ALA A 528 1.12 -1.20 -7.49
C ALA A 528 1.47 -0.65 -6.09
N VAL A 529 2.62 -1.03 -5.54
CA VAL A 529 3.09 -0.56 -4.21
C VAL A 529 3.50 0.92 -4.25
N LEU A 530 4.19 1.36 -5.30
CA LEU A 530 4.56 2.75 -5.46
C LEU A 530 3.34 3.66 -5.48
N ARG A 531 2.31 3.28 -6.25
CA ARG A 531 1.03 3.98 -6.31
C ARG A 531 0.30 3.97 -4.97
N PHE A 532 0.22 2.80 -4.33
CA PHE A 532 -0.43 2.64 -3.03
C PHE A 532 0.11 3.63 -1.99
N VAL A 533 1.44 3.79 -1.93
CA VAL A 533 2.08 4.70 -0.96
C VAL A 533 1.86 6.17 -1.30
N THR A 534 1.81 6.55 -2.58
CA THR A 534 1.82 7.95 -3.01
C THR A 534 0.44 8.59 -3.08
N ARG A 535 -0.61 7.82 -3.41
CA ARG A 535 -1.98 8.31 -3.68
C ARG A 535 -2.66 8.93 -2.45
N TYR A 536 -2.25 8.54 -1.24
CA TYR A 536 -2.94 8.96 -0.02
C TYR A 536 -2.44 10.28 0.54
N ASP A 537 -3.27 11.31 0.57
CA ASP A 537 -2.88 12.64 1.01
C ASP A 537 -2.55 12.75 2.51
N LYS A 538 -3.01 11.83 3.36
CA LYS A 538 -2.64 11.87 4.80
C LYS A 538 -1.28 11.23 5.11
N ILE A 539 -0.64 10.52 4.18
CA ILE A 539 0.77 10.14 4.33
C ILE A 539 1.61 11.40 4.05
N PRO A 540 2.46 11.86 4.99
CA PRO A 540 3.30 13.01 4.75
C PRO A 540 4.23 12.79 3.55
N ASP A 541 4.45 13.83 2.73
CA ASP A 541 5.27 13.71 1.52
C ASP A 541 6.68 13.16 1.80
N PHE A 542 7.28 13.47 2.95
CA PHE A 542 8.59 12.91 3.32
C PHE A 542 8.59 11.37 3.47
N VAL A 543 7.47 10.77 3.89
CA VAL A 543 7.31 9.31 4.01
C VAL A 543 7.14 8.70 2.63
N LYS A 544 6.38 9.36 1.75
CA LYS A 544 6.23 8.96 0.33
C LYS A 544 7.58 8.95 -0.38
N GLU A 545 8.34 10.04 -0.24
CA GLU A 545 9.69 10.16 -0.79
C GLU A 545 10.62 9.06 -0.27
N THR A 546 10.60 8.78 1.04
CA THR A 546 11.44 7.75 1.65
C THR A 546 11.09 6.35 1.13
N ALA A 547 9.80 6.05 1.00
CA ALA A 547 9.32 4.77 0.47
C ALA A 547 9.70 4.59 -1.01
N LEU A 548 9.45 5.62 -1.85
CA LEU A 548 9.88 5.64 -3.25
C LEU A 548 11.39 5.42 -3.37
N GLN A 549 12.21 6.09 -2.56
CA GLN A 549 13.66 5.92 -2.56
C GLN A 549 14.08 4.48 -2.22
N LEU A 550 13.46 3.85 -1.22
CA LEU A 550 13.78 2.47 -0.85
C LEU A 550 13.34 1.44 -1.90
N ILE A 551 12.20 1.68 -2.56
CA ILE A 551 11.61 0.77 -3.56
C ILE A 551 12.29 0.88 -4.93
N LEU A 552 12.57 2.11 -5.38
CA LEU A 552 13.19 2.39 -6.68
C LEU A 552 14.72 2.32 -6.62
N GLY A 553 15.33 2.57 -5.45
CA GLY A 553 16.77 2.44 -5.25
C GLY A 553 17.59 3.26 -6.26
N ALA A 554 18.35 2.57 -7.12
CA ALA A 554 19.20 3.22 -8.11
C ALA A 554 18.41 4.05 -9.15
N ASP A 555 17.18 3.63 -9.48
CA ASP A 555 16.32 4.35 -10.44
C ASP A 555 15.87 5.71 -9.87
N TRP A 556 15.63 5.79 -8.56
CA TRP A 556 15.34 7.05 -7.88
C TRP A 556 16.52 8.02 -7.94
N ASP A 557 17.73 7.54 -7.60
CA ASP A 557 18.94 8.34 -7.66
C ASP A 557 19.22 8.83 -9.10
N ALA A 558 18.83 8.02 -10.08
CA ALA A 558 18.90 8.33 -11.49
C ALA A 558 17.97 9.49 -11.89
N LEU A 559 16.70 9.40 -11.50
CA LEU A 559 15.66 10.38 -11.85
C LEU A 559 15.81 11.72 -11.11
N VAL A 560 16.21 11.69 -9.84
CA VAL A 560 16.25 12.88 -8.96
C VAL A 560 17.66 13.49 -8.86
N GLY A 561 18.72 12.68 -9.00
CA GLY A 561 20.10 13.15 -9.05
C GLY A 561 20.88 13.26 -7.77
N GLU A 562 20.54 12.45 -6.76
CA GLU A 562 21.26 12.43 -5.48
C GLU A 562 22.42 11.43 -5.42
N SER A 563 22.93 10.91 -6.55
CA SER A 563 24.16 10.11 -6.50
C SER A 563 25.43 10.97 -6.48
N ALA A 564 26.24 10.77 -5.45
CA ALA A 564 27.59 11.32 -5.27
C ALA A 564 28.63 10.79 -6.29
N VAL A 565 28.21 10.04 -7.30
CA VAL A 565 29.07 9.50 -8.36
C VAL A 565 28.52 9.95 -9.71
N SER A 566 29.02 11.10 -10.17
CA SER A 566 28.83 11.59 -11.53
C SER A 566 29.50 10.63 -12.52
N VAL A 567 28.70 9.83 -13.23
CA VAL A 567 29.16 9.16 -14.44
C VAL A 567 28.52 9.91 -15.62
N GLY A 568 29.27 10.85 -16.19
CA GLY A 568 28.91 11.51 -17.46
C GLY A 568 28.53 13.01 -17.35
N PRO A 569 29.00 13.86 -18.29
CA PRO A 569 28.62 15.26 -18.36
C PRO A 569 27.33 15.43 -19.18
N SER A 570 26.20 15.75 -18.54
CA SER A 570 25.12 16.64 -19.04
C SER A 570 23.69 16.37 -18.52
N LEU A 571 23.47 15.46 -17.56
CA LEU A 571 22.11 15.18 -17.03
C LEU A 571 21.64 16.14 -15.91
N ASN A 572 22.29 17.28 -15.69
CA ASN A 572 22.01 18.13 -14.52
C ASN A 572 20.86 19.13 -14.68
N ALA A 573 20.27 19.31 -15.87
CA ALA A 573 19.23 20.32 -16.11
C ALA A 573 17.79 19.75 -16.14
N SER A 574 17.61 18.46 -16.42
CA SER A 574 16.30 17.86 -16.73
C SER A 574 15.89 16.75 -15.76
N ARG A 575 16.30 16.83 -14.48
CA ARG A 575 15.92 15.84 -13.46
C ARG A 575 14.56 16.15 -12.84
N PHE A 576 13.83 15.12 -12.45
CA PHE A 576 12.56 15.27 -11.75
C PHE A 576 12.78 15.94 -10.40
N SER A 577 11.90 16.87 -10.04
CA SER A 577 11.77 17.26 -8.64
C SER A 577 11.19 16.09 -7.84
N LYS A 578 11.53 15.96 -6.55
CA LYS A 578 10.94 14.93 -5.69
C LYS A 578 9.41 15.01 -5.69
N ALA A 579 8.88 16.23 -5.59
CA ALA A 579 7.44 16.50 -5.67
C ALA A 579 6.83 16.11 -7.04
N GLY A 580 7.51 16.42 -8.15
CA GLY A 580 7.06 16.04 -9.49
C GLY A 580 7.05 14.52 -9.69
N LEU A 581 8.05 13.83 -9.13
CA LEU A 581 8.11 12.37 -9.17
C LEU A 581 7.06 11.72 -8.26
N VAL A 582 6.82 12.26 -7.07
CA VAL A 582 5.71 11.85 -6.19
C VAL A 582 4.38 12.05 -6.91
N ARG A 583 4.18 13.18 -7.59
CA ARG A 583 2.96 13.46 -8.37
C ARG A 583 2.78 12.46 -9.52
N LEU A 584 3.82 12.18 -10.29
CA LEU A 584 3.74 11.17 -11.36
C LEU A 584 3.50 9.76 -10.81
N ALA A 585 4.08 9.43 -9.66
CA ALA A 585 3.85 8.16 -8.99
C ALA A 585 2.47 8.06 -8.32
N ARG A 586 1.73 9.18 -8.15
CA ARG A 586 0.28 9.16 -7.85
C ARG A 586 -0.53 8.83 -9.10
N GLY A 587 0.02 9.15 -10.26
CA GLY A 587 -0.49 8.73 -11.56
C GLY A 587 -0.41 7.22 -11.70
N ASP A 588 -1.33 6.73 -12.47
CA ASP A 588 -1.72 5.34 -12.56
C ASP A 588 -1.15 4.65 -13.80
N ARG A 589 -0.90 5.43 -14.86
CA ARG A 589 -0.41 4.98 -16.16
C ARG A 589 1.12 5.01 -16.31
N THR A 590 1.83 5.61 -15.35
CA THR A 590 3.28 5.82 -15.45
C THR A 590 4.08 4.67 -14.82
N ASP A 591 4.86 3.97 -15.64
CA ASP A 591 5.96 3.13 -15.14
C ASP A 591 7.21 4.01 -14.89
N ILE A 592 7.47 4.28 -13.61
CA ILE A 592 8.58 5.13 -13.17
C ILE A 592 9.94 4.51 -13.52
N ARG A 593 10.05 3.18 -13.52
CA ARG A 593 11.29 2.49 -13.89
C ARG A 593 11.51 2.53 -15.40
N ARG A 594 10.46 2.43 -16.20
CA ARG A 594 10.54 2.62 -17.65
C ARG A 594 11.00 4.03 -18.01
N ILE A 595 10.49 5.06 -17.34
CA ILE A 595 11.02 6.43 -17.48
C ILE A 595 12.50 6.48 -17.11
N ALA A 596 12.89 5.89 -15.97
CA ALA A 596 14.29 5.86 -15.56
C ALA A 596 15.17 5.20 -16.63
N ARG A 597 14.75 4.06 -17.20
CA ARG A 597 15.47 3.41 -18.31
C ARG A 597 15.55 4.31 -19.54
N ALA A 598 14.42 4.87 -19.98
CA ALA A 598 14.32 5.68 -21.18
C ALA A 598 15.19 6.95 -21.11
N MET A 599 15.24 7.62 -19.96
CA MET A 599 16.04 8.84 -19.78
C MET A 599 17.56 8.60 -19.85
N TYR A 600 18.00 7.36 -19.59
CA TYR A 600 19.39 6.95 -19.66
C TYR A 600 19.77 6.35 -21.02
N ASP A 601 18.81 6.20 -21.92
CA ASP A 601 19.07 5.70 -23.26
C ASP A 601 19.90 6.72 -24.07
N PRO A 602 20.87 6.27 -24.90
CA PRO A 602 21.68 7.16 -25.73
C PRO A 602 20.88 8.02 -26.72
N ASN A 603 19.68 7.60 -27.11
CA ASN A 603 18.80 8.35 -28.02
C ASN A 603 17.98 9.42 -27.28
N HIS A 604 17.95 9.40 -25.94
CA HIS A 604 17.27 10.41 -25.16
C HIS A 604 18.03 11.74 -25.17
N VAL A 605 17.37 12.79 -25.62
CA VAL A 605 17.86 14.17 -25.63
C VAL A 605 17.27 14.91 -24.43
N PRO A 606 18.08 15.51 -23.54
CA PRO A 606 17.58 16.25 -22.38
C PRO A 606 16.62 17.38 -22.75
N GLY A 607 15.45 17.40 -22.11
CA GLY A 607 14.40 18.40 -22.33
C GLY A 607 14.35 19.50 -21.28
N ALA A 608 13.61 20.57 -21.60
CA ALA A 608 13.20 21.58 -20.63
C ALA A 608 12.15 21.03 -19.66
N ARG A 609 12.02 21.65 -18.49
CA ARG A 609 10.85 21.45 -17.63
C ARG A 609 9.63 22.10 -18.25
N VAL A 610 8.49 21.41 -18.21
CA VAL A 610 7.25 21.88 -18.82
C VAL A 610 6.08 21.71 -17.85
N PRO A 611 5.05 22.57 -17.91
CA PRO A 611 3.84 22.36 -17.14
C PRO A 611 3.10 21.10 -17.60
N PHE A 612 2.26 20.56 -16.73
CA PHE A 612 1.32 19.49 -17.10
C PHE A 612 0.37 19.97 -18.20
N GLN A 613 0.25 19.15 -19.24
CA GLN A 613 -0.66 19.33 -20.37
C GLN A 613 -1.98 18.62 -20.08
N TYR A 614 -3.08 19.05 -20.68
CA TYR A 614 -4.42 18.46 -20.45
C TYR A 614 -5.10 17.99 -21.73
N SER A 615 -4.35 17.96 -22.84
CA SER A 615 -4.73 17.30 -24.10
C SER A 615 -3.50 17.23 -25.02
N GLY A 616 -3.53 16.36 -26.04
CA GLY A 616 -2.53 16.30 -27.11
C GLY A 616 -2.38 17.65 -27.82
N ALA A 617 -3.49 18.24 -28.27
CA ALA A 617 -3.50 19.54 -28.93
C ALA A 617 -2.83 20.67 -28.11
N ARG A 618 -3.01 20.70 -26.79
CA ARG A 618 -2.33 21.69 -25.93
C ARG A 618 -0.84 21.43 -25.81
N ALA A 619 -0.43 20.17 -25.79
CA ALA A 619 0.99 19.80 -25.79
C ALA A 619 1.67 20.19 -27.11
N GLU A 620 0.99 19.99 -28.24
CA GLU A 620 1.45 20.43 -29.56
C GLU A 620 1.57 21.96 -29.64
N ASP A 621 0.53 22.69 -29.19
CA ASP A 621 0.56 24.15 -29.08
C ASP A 621 1.75 24.60 -28.24
N TYR A 622 1.96 23.95 -27.10
CA TYR A 622 3.06 24.27 -26.21
C TYR A 622 4.43 24.02 -26.85
N LEU A 623 4.60 22.88 -27.54
CA LEU A 623 5.83 22.58 -28.30
C LEU A 623 6.06 23.66 -29.36
N HIS A 624 5.05 23.92 -30.18
CA HIS A 624 5.11 24.83 -31.32
C HIS A 624 5.39 26.28 -30.90
N ASP A 625 4.70 26.77 -29.87
CA ASP A 625 4.72 28.18 -29.50
C ASP A 625 5.84 28.52 -28.50
N THR A 626 6.26 27.54 -27.69
CA THR A 626 7.15 27.80 -26.53
C THR A 626 8.52 27.13 -26.65
N LEU A 627 8.58 25.88 -27.12
CA LEU A 627 9.81 25.08 -27.07
C LEU A 627 10.62 25.14 -28.37
N LEU A 628 9.95 25.21 -29.52
CA LEU A 628 10.61 25.23 -30.83
C LEU A 628 10.88 26.64 -31.34
N SER A 629 12.11 26.86 -31.84
CA SER A 629 12.51 28.08 -32.53
C SER A 629 12.62 27.86 -34.04
N GLY A 630 12.69 28.93 -34.84
CA GLY A 630 12.76 28.85 -36.31
C GLY A 630 11.41 28.93 -37.03
N THR A 631 11.43 28.73 -38.35
CA THR A 631 10.22 28.70 -39.20
C THR A 631 9.49 27.38 -38.98
N ARG A 632 8.23 27.44 -38.56
CA ARG A 632 7.44 26.28 -38.13
C ARG A 632 6.22 26.10 -39.01
N HIS A 633 5.92 24.85 -39.31
CA HIS A 633 4.73 24.45 -40.05
C HIS A 633 3.96 23.44 -39.22
N ARG A 634 2.67 23.70 -38.96
CA ARG A 634 1.77 22.76 -38.30
C ARG A 634 1.22 21.75 -39.29
N GLN A 635 0.91 20.54 -38.83
CA GLN A 635 0.27 19.48 -39.61
C GLN A 635 0.96 19.27 -40.98
N PHE A 636 2.28 19.10 -40.93
CA PHE A 636 3.10 19.04 -42.13
C PHE A 636 2.97 17.67 -42.79
N GLU A 637 2.22 17.63 -43.89
CA GLU A 637 1.95 16.38 -44.61
C GLU A 637 3.13 15.92 -45.47
N VAL A 638 3.46 14.64 -45.39
CA VAL A 638 4.54 13.95 -46.11
C VAL A 638 3.94 12.74 -46.83
N ASP A 639 4.20 12.61 -48.13
CA ASP A 639 3.69 11.47 -48.93
C ASP A 639 4.41 10.18 -48.51
N THR A 640 3.64 9.15 -48.15
CA THR A 640 4.15 7.84 -47.72
C THR A 640 3.71 6.71 -48.64
N THR A 641 3.31 7.03 -49.88
CA THR A 641 2.90 6.04 -50.89
C THR A 641 3.99 4.98 -51.11
N GLY A 642 3.70 3.73 -50.75
CA GLY A 642 4.65 2.61 -50.87
C GLY A 642 5.30 2.19 -49.55
N TYR A 643 4.90 2.78 -48.41
CA TYR A 643 5.10 2.18 -47.09
C TYR A 643 4.43 0.77 -47.06
N PRO A 644 4.96 -0.21 -46.29
CA PRO A 644 4.52 -1.62 -46.34
C PRO A 644 3.07 -1.91 -45.93
N THR A 645 2.24 -0.89 -45.66
CA THR A 645 0.81 -1.03 -45.41
C THR A 645 0.00 -0.49 -46.62
N PRO A 646 -0.91 -1.27 -47.22
CA PRO A 646 -1.59 -0.91 -48.47
C PRO A 646 -2.47 0.36 -48.42
N ARG A 647 -2.79 0.88 -47.24
CA ARG A 647 -3.71 2.01 -47.02
C ARG A 647 -3.03 3.33 -46.68
N SER A 648 -1.74 3.35 -46.30
CA SER A 648 -1.03 4.58 -45.91
C SER A 648 -0.60 5.37 -47.15
N ARG A 649 -1.24 6.53 -47.41
CA ARG A 649 -0.89 7.42 -48.53
C ARG A 649 -0.16 8.69 -48.09
N SER A 650 -0.34 9.13 -46.85
CA SER A 650 0.38 10.27 -46.30
C SER A 650 0.61 10.14 -44.79
N ARG A 651 1.50 10.98 -44.27
CA ARG A 651 1.87 11.11 -42.86
C ARG A 651 1.89 12.59 -42.52
N LYS A 652 1.11 13.03 -41.54
CA LYS A 652 1.10 14.42 -41.05
C LYS A 652 1.91 14.48 -39.76
N ALA A 653 3.01 15.23 -39.76
CA ALA A 653 3.77 15.49 -38.54
C ALA A 653 3.18 16.71 -37.80
N ASP A 654 3.19 16.69 -36.47
CA ASP A 654 2.58 17.73 -35.64
C ASP A 654 3.20 19.10 -35.93
N VAL A 655 4.54 19.14 -35.87
CA VAL A 655 5.32 20.33 -36.19
C VAL A 655 6.52 19.99 -37.06
N ALA A 656 6.67 20.67 -38.18
CA ALA A 656 7.92 20.66 -38.95
C ALA A 656 8.68 21.97 -38.74
N VAL A 657 9.95 21.87 -38.35
CA VAL A 657 10.87 23.01 -38.24
C VAL A 657 11.77 23.02 -39.47
N GLU A 658 11.76 24.14 -40.18
CA GLU A 658 12.67 24.39 -41.30
C GLU A 658 13.94 25.08 -40.79
N ASP A 659 15.03 24.32 -40.64
CA ASP A 659 16.33 24.84 -40.22
C ASP A 659 17.48 23.87 -40.61
N PRO A 660 18.35 24.22 -41.59
CA PRO A 660 18.36 25.45 -42.41
C PRO A 660 17.24 25.49 -43.47
N PRO A 661 17.02 26.62 -44.18
CA PRO A 661 16.00 26.73 -45.22
C PRO A 661 16.09 25.60 -46.27
N GLY A 662 14.96 24.93 -46.50
CA GLY A 662 14.83 23.78 -47.40
C GLY A 662 15.09 22.42 -46.74
N GLU A 663 15.45 22.36 -45.45
CA GLU A 663 15.61 21.12 -44.67
C GLU A 663 14.64 21.10 -43.49
N PHE A 664 13.88 20.02 -43.35
CA PHE A 664 12.84 19.90 -42.33
C PHE A 664 13.20 18.86 -41.28
N THR A 665 13.06 19.24 -40.01
CA THR A 665 13.00 18.29 -38.88
C THR A 665 11.55 18.16 -38.45
N LEU A 666 11.05 16.93 -38.44
CA LEU A 666 9.69 16.62 -38.00
C LEU A 666 9.71 16.40 -36.48
N HIS A 667 8.74 16.97 -35.79
CA HIS A 667 8.56 16.83 -34.36
C HIS A 667 7.19 16.23 -34.07
N GLU A 668 7.21 15.16 -33.30
CA GLU A 668 6.02 14.48 -32.79
C GLU A 668 5.88 14.75 -31.29
N VAL A 669 4.65 14.96 -30.83
CA VAL A 669 4.31 15.24 -29.44
C VAL A 669 3.30 14.23 -28.95
N LYS A 670 3.60 13.63 -27.80
CA LYS A 670 2.64 12.84 -27.04
C LYS A 670 2.51 13.39 -25.63
N ALA A 671 1.29 13.54 -25.17
CA ALA A 671 0.97 13.94 -23.81
C ALA A 671 0.54 12.73 -23.00
N GLY A 672 1.21 12.45 -21.88
CA GLY A 672 0.91 11.32 -21.03
C GLY A 672 1.71 10.07 -21.38
N VAL A 673 1.09 8.90 -21.20
CA VAL A 673 1.64 7.60 -21.57
C VAL A 673 1.13 7.23 -22.95
N SER A 674 2.05 6.80 -23.80
CA SER A 674 1.80 6.61 -25.22
C SER A 674 1.38 5.15 -25.48
N ASN A 675 0.08 4.82 -25.31
CA ASN A 675 -0.40 3.42 -25.37
C ASN A 675 -1.31 3.09 -26.56
N TYR A 676 -1.43 3.99 -27.53
CA TYR A 676 -2.23 3.77 -28.73
C TYR A 676 -1.42 2.91 -29.72
N GLY A 677 -1.91 1.73 -30.11
CA GLY A 677 -1.18 0.82 -31.01
C GLY A 677 -0.75 1.46 -32.35
N SER A 678 -1.42 2.56 -32.74
CA SER A 678 -1.09 3.43 -33.87
C SER A 678 0.30 4.07 -33.78
N GLU A 679 0.84 4.33 -32.59
CA GLU A 679 2.10 5.06 -32.39
C GLU A 679 3.35 4.26 -32.80
N VAL A 680 3.35 2.95 -32.57
CA VAL A 680 4.43 2.07 -33.04
C VAL A 680 4.47 2.09 -34.57
N THR A 681 3.29 2.06 -35.20
CA THR A 681 3.14 2.21 -36.65
C THR A 681 3.61 3.58 -37.12
N GLN A 682 3.30 4.66 -36.39
CA GLN A 682 3.81 6.01 -36.66
C GLN A 682 5.35 6.05 -36.57
N CYS A 683 5.95 5.50 -35.51
CA CYS A 683 7.40 5.39 -35.36
C CYS A 683 8.07 4.61 -36.51
N GLN A 684 7.46 3.50 -36.95
CA GLN A 684 7.96 2.73 -38.10
C GLN A 684 7.85 3.52 -39.42
N LYS A 685 6.76 4.27 -39.63
CA LYS A 685 6.59 5.19 -40.77
C LYS A 685 7.66 6.28 -40.74
N ASP A 686 7.90 6.88 -39.58
CA ASP A 686 8.91 7.92 -39.37
C ASP A 686 10.32 7.41 -39.66
N ALA A 687 10.66 6.20 -39.19
CA ALA A 687 11.90 5.52 -39.52
C ALA A 687 12.03 5.28 -41.04
N TRP A 688 10.95 4.81 -41.69
CA TRP A 688 10.94 4.56 -43.13
C TRP A 688 11.15 5.82 -43.96
N MET A 689 10.56 6.97 -43.57
CA MET A 689 10.74 8.25 -44.27
C MET A 689 12.21 8.68 -44.32
N LEU A 690 13.01 8.33 -43.30
CA LEU A 690 14.43 8.64 -43.26
C LEU A 690 15.28 7.76 -44.19
N THR A 691 14.74 6.63 -44.67
CA THR A 691 15.43 5.69 -45.59
C THR A 691 15.53 6.23 -47.02
N PRO A 692 16.43 5.67 -47.86
CA PRO A 692 16.50 6.03 -49.27
C PRO A 692 15.19 5.80 -50.04
N ALA A 693 14.40 4.79 -49.65
CA ALA A 693 13.13 4.46 -50.29
C ALA A 693 12.06 5.53 -49.97
N GLY A 694 11.94 5.93 -48.70
CA GLY A 694 11.04 7.02 -48.29
C GLY A 694 11.38 8.34 -48.99
N ARG A 695 12.66 8.72 -48.98
CA ARG A 695 13.15 9.94 -49.63
C ARG A 695 12.85 10.05 -51.12
N ALA A 696 12.79 8.91 -51.81
CA ALA A 696 12.46 8.87 -53.23
C ALA A 696 10.97 9.14 -53.52
N VAL A 697 10.10 8.93 -52.54
CA VAL A 697 8.64 9.09 -52.65
C VAL A 697 8.23 10.51 -52.27
N HIS A 698 8.60 10.97 -51.07
CA HIS A 698 8.02 12.20 -50.52
C HIS A 698 8.54 13.49 -51.17
N GLY A 699 9.70 13.46 -51.85
CA GLY A 699 10.26 14.63 -52.54
C GLY A 699 10.67 15.82 -51.63
N LYS A 700 10.44 15.72 -50.32
CA LYS A 700 10.87 16.69 -49.29
C LYS A 700 12.26 16.35 -48.73
N ASN A 701 13.03 17.34 -48.29
CA ASN A 701 14.31 17.11 -47.64
C ASN A 701 14.13 16.97 -46.12
N ILE A 702 13.61 15.81 -45.70
CA ILE A 702 13.44 15.48 -44.29
C ILE A 702 14.79 15.06 -43.72
N ARG A 703 15.28 15.84 -42.75
CA ARG A 703 16.60 15.65 -42.14
C ARG A 703 16.54 14.67 -40.97
N ALA A 704 15.55 14.81 -40.11
CA ALA A 704 15.37 14.03 -38.89
C ALA A 704 13.91 14.04 -38.43
N VAL A 705 13.59 13.11 -37.54
CA VAL A 705 12.34 13.07 -36.76
C VAL A 705 12.73 13.08 -35.28
N HIS A 706 11.99 13.82 -34.44
CA HIS A 706 12.23 13.92 -33.00
C HIS A 706 10.91 13.76 -32.24
N TRP A 707 10.87 12.87 -31.26
CA TRP A 707 9.67 12.62 -30.44
C TRP A 707 9.73 13.34 -29.09
N HIS A 708 8.64 13.94 -28.66
CA HIS A 708 8.52 14.72 -27.43
C HIS A 708 7.42 14.13 -26.54
N PHE A 709 7.78 13.72 -25.33
CA PHE A 709 6.84 13.23 -24.33
C PHE A 709 6.62 14.29 -23.26
N MET A 710 5.38 14.74 -23.10
CA MET A 710 4.97 15.75 -22.14
C MET A 710 4.09 15.15 -21.04
N PRO A 711 4.15 15.67 -19.80
CA PRO A 711 3.37 15.13 -18.70
C PRO A 711 1.90 15.52 -18.83
N HIS A 712 0.98 14.58 -18.62
CA HIS A 712 -0.47 14.81 -18.66
C HIS A 712 -1.04 15.03 -17.25
N GLY A 713 -1.81 16.09 -17.07
CA GLY A 713 -2.28 16.58 -15.77
C GLY A 713 -3.49 15.84 -15.22
N ALA A 714 -4.39 15.35 -16.07
CA ALA A 714 -5.58 14.62 -15.64
C ALA A 714 -5.21 13.25 -15.05
N TYR A 715 -4.29 12.54 -15.71
CA TYR A 715 -3.87 11.17 -15.36
C TYR A 715 -2.52 11.11 -14.63
N ASN A 716 -1.91 12.28 -14.34
CA ASN A 716 -0.54 12.39 -13.83
C ASN A 716 0.44 11.43 -14.54
N SER A 717 0.33 11.33 -15.86
CA SER A 717 1.01 10.33 -16.67
C SER A 717 2.17 10.92 -17.48
N LEU A 718 3.20 10.12 -17.78
CA LEU A 718 4.34 10.55 -18.60
C LEU A 718 5.08 9.37 -19.24
N GLY A 719 5.51 9.56 -20.48
CA GLY A 719 6.57 8.80 -21.12
C GLY A 719 6.08 7.81 -22.18
N PRO A 720 6.98 7.20 -22.95
CA PRO A 720 6.61 6.24 -23.98
C PRO A 720 6.08 4.92 -23.38
N SER A 721 5.25 4.18 -24.13
CA SER A 721 5.06 2.74 -23.91
C SER A 721 6.36 1.96 -24.15
N GLU A 722 6.40 0.70 -23.69
CA GLU A 722 7.58 -0.16 -23.87
C GLU A 722 7.82 -0.46 -25.36
N ASP A 723 6.76 -0.71 -26.14
CA ASP A 723 6.87 -0.99 -27.57
C ASP A 723 7.26 0.24 -28.39
N LEU A 724 6.72 1.42 -28.07
CA LEU A 724 7.17 2.66 -28.71
C LEU A 724 8.62 2.97 -28.35
N LEU A 725 9.00 2.87 -27.07
CA LEU A 725 10.37 3.07 -26.64
C LEU A 725 11.32 2.14 -27.39
N LYS A 726 10.96 0.86 -27.52
CA LYS A 726 11.70 -0.12 -28.31
C LYS A 726 11.82 0.30 -29.77
N CYS A 727 10.74 0.75 -30.40
CA CYS A 727 10.76 1.22 -31.79
C CYS A 727 11.70 2.42 -31.97
N LEU A 728 11.62 3.42 -31.10
CA LEU A 728 12.47 4.61 -31.13
C LEU A 728 13.95 4.25 -30.96
N VAL A 729 14.25 3.35 -30.02
CA VAL A 729 15.59 2.87 -29.73
C VAL A 729 16.18 2.10 -30.91
N ASP A 730 15.45 1.11 -31.43
CA ASP A 730 15.90 0.25 -32.53
C ASP A 730 16.14 1.04 -33.83
N ASN A 731 15.31 2.07 -34.08
CA ASN A 731 15.41 2.93 -35.26
C ASN A 731 16.31 4.15 -35.06
N LYS A 732 16.91 4.33 -33.88
CA LYS A 732 17.78 5.48 -33.54
C LYS A 732 17.10 6.82 -33.72
N ILE A 733 15.80 6.88 -33.42
CA ILE A 733 15.04 8.13 -33.45
C ILE A 733 15.26 8.85 -32.12
N PRO A 734 15.77 10.09 -32.13
CA PRO A 734 15.94 10.86 -30.91
C PRO A 734 14.58 11.19 -30.28
N PHE A 735 14.54 11.15 -28.94
CA PHE A 735 13.34 11.51 -28.20
C PHE A 735 13.66 12.29 -26.93
N THR A 736 12.69 13.05 -26.43
CA THR A 736 12.84 13.85 -25.22
C THR A 736 11.68 13.58 -24.28
N ILE A 737 11.99 13.20 -23.04
CA ILE A 737 11.02 13.16 -21.94
C ILE A 737 11.12 14.49 -21.20
N HIS A 738 10.09 15.33 -21.33
CA HIS A 738 10.02 16.61 -20.66
C HIS A 738 9.55 16.40 -19.22
N THR A 739 10.40 16.74 -18.24
CA THR A 739 10.05 16.60 -16.82
C THR A 739 9.07 17.70 -16.37
N PRO A 740 8.10 17.41 -15.48
CA PRO A 740 7.10 18.38 -15.04
C PRO A 740 7.71 19.51 -14.19
N ASP A 741 7.20 20.73 -14.40
CA ASP A 741 7.31 21.84 -13.45
C ASP A 741 6.20 21.67 -12.38
N VAL A 742 6.54 21.92 -11.10
CA VAL A 742 5.73 21.49 -9.94
C VAL A 742 4.41 22.26 -9.83
#